data_AF-A0BWG0-F1
#
_entry.id   AF-A0BWG0-F1
#
_cell.length_a   1.000
_cell.length_b   1.000
_cell.length_c   1.000
_cell.angle_alpha   90.00
_cell.angle_beta   90.00
_cell.angle_gamma   90.00
#
_symmetry.space_group_name_H-M   'P 1'
#
loop_
_entity.id
_entity.type
_entity.pdbx_description
1 polymer ?
#
loop_
_entity_poly.entity_id
_entity_poly.type
_entity_poly.pdbx_seq_one_letter_code
_entity_poly.pdbx_strand_id
1 'polypeptide(L)'
;MLKISFLFLLCGFSVFGQDKAIPNVYCACQQIMSQVECNNWNCQWISTTSQAGYCGKVKCEQLNQQQCQNSQHLCYYQESSQQINCFPFDTCEHITLKSGQSCQGANSKCVQSNIDNKCINSGDYCQGLSQSQCTAMQDTQDIYTLTTEGMCFWSVSSCKVVSQCAEIQYESICNKKWLNYACYWSGTSCVSQKCSQFTSQNTCRFVQTTPLSGALTQPCFWNGQTCTNGTADQLTEYTCASNTNYHYRWVPIEPLFGICAQCNLNQYHFPNDCDCTQLLLQSECNNSPNCKWANDQCIKLQCSEYLSQQKCAQIQGCFWNALIIPSLCQPYDNCEEILEKNYSTCIASSIYCPGSKDGHCLSQSGLSTCSELFNNKPIQPSICYNSIGKDGYCTYSNSACQSVSQCSDFQTFELCNQFYRTCIWQKQVCQIKKCEDYYTQSSCSYVYSSINEANINICAWNQDTKKCNIFYNSINYDINSCYIQSGRTHHWSQPRSTIQKGFCLPCKFSHLLNVKSKCECQDFSQQIECIQSFPNCYWDYKTSTCQIQNCSLLTIQGSCILNKNCYWNQTTQNCTGQSVSNSTQSFCSSLLGNTQQECLSQSILCAGSTKTGQCQSSLQQCNDYQEYYQCFGSLGADGLCQWNQNSSSCSGASDCKKILNSTLCNTMLRTCYWDSGTCYTFNCTTLYNLTSSCDYYLNQPNQNYEAQFCNLNGNVCDKTTDLNTRTSQNCYNSTGGIARWDNNIGCGQCYGQLISTIIIILISIL
;
A
#
# COMPACT_ATOMS: atom_id res chain seq x y z
N MET A 1 29.94 47.86 43.29
CA MET A 1 30.12 49.31 43.07
C MET A 1 29.40 49.68 41.77
N LEU A 2 28.50 50.68 41.84
CA LEU A 2 28.11 51.69 40.81
C LEU A 2 28.31 51.33 39.31
N LYS A 3 27.40 51.58 38.35
CA LYS A 3 26.19 52.44 38.27
C LYS A 3 25.57 52.36 36.83
N ILE A 4 24.32 52.87 36.67
CA ILE A 4 23.66 53.46 35.46
C ILE A 4 22.87 52.48 34.55
N SER A 5 21.52 52.46 34.49
CA SER A 5 20.45 53.45 34.14
C SER A 5 20.28 53.73 32.63
N PHE A 6 19.13 53.36 32.01
CA PHE A 6 18.09 54.29 31.50
C PHE A 6 16.91 53.60 30.77
N LEU A 7 15.74 54.22 30.95
CA LEU A 7 14.41 54.04 30.31
C LEU A 7 14.41 54.19 28.78
N PHE A 8 13.41 53.61 28.10
CA PHE A 8 12.45 54.37 27.26
C PHE A 8 11.13 53.62 26.99
N LEU A 9 10.01 54.36 27.11
CA LEU A 9 8.63 54.03 26.74
C LEU A 9 8.44 53.96 25.21
N LEU A 10 7.40 53.24 24.75
CA LEU A 10 6.48 53.72 23.72
C LEU A 10 5.14 52.94 23.74
N CYS A 11 4.03 53.70 23.78
CA CYS A 11 2.66 53.24 23.57
C CYS A 11 2.31 53.19 22.07
N GLY A 12 1.38 52.32 21.68
CA GLY A 12 0.69 52.36 20.39
C GLY A 12 -0.65 51.60 20.44
N PHE A 13 -1.75 52.30 20.16
CA PHE A 13 -3.14 51.84 20.17
C PHE A 13 -3.62 51.36 18.78
N SER A 14 -4.50 50.33 18.77
CA SER A 14 -5.63 50.06 17.83
C SER A 14 -5.31 49.63 16.37
N VAL A 15 -6.03 48.79 15.60
CA VAL A 15 -7.46 48.38 15.47
C VAL A 15 -7.56 46.97 14.81
N PHE A 16 -8.63 46.25 15.16
CA PHE A 16 -9.32 45.06 14.63
C PHE A 16 -9.05 44.47 13.22
N GLY A 17 -9.05 43.12 13.17
CA GLY A 17 -9.49 42.29 12.04
C GLY A 17 -9.78 40.85 12.54
N GLN A 18 -11.02 40.38 12.38
CA GLN A 18 -11.59 39.19 13.01
C GLN A 18 -11.17 37.87 12.34
N ASP A 19 -10.83 36.86 13.15
CA ASP A 19 -11.05 35.44 12.82
C ASP A 19 -11.55 34.68 14.06
N LYS A 20 -12.53 33.80 13.83
CA LYS A 20 -13.25 33.03 14.85
C LYS A 20 -12.33 32.02 15.55
N ALA A 21 -12.02 32.27 16.82
CA ALA A 21 -11.49 31.29 17.75
C ALA A 21 -12.59 30.78 18.70
N ILE A 22 -12.70 29.47 18.83
CA ILE A 22 -13.47 28.77 19.87
C ILE A 22 -12.69 28.93 21.20
N PRO A 23 -13.25 29.51 22.28
CA PRO A 23 -12.49 29.71 23.52
C PRO A 23 -12.36 28.42 24.33
N ASN A 24 -11.11 28.06 24.64
CA ASN A 24 -10.72 27.05 25.62
C ASN A 24 -11.00 27.56 27.05
N VAL A 25 -11.64 26.72 27.87
CA VAL A 25 -11.99 26.96 29.28
C VAL A 25 -10.81 26.58 30.17
N TYR A 26 -9.92 27.54 30.50
CA TYR A 26 -8.79 27.24 31.41
C TYR A 26 -8.45 28.26 32.50
N CYS A 27 -9.25 29.31 32.74
CA CYS A 27 -8.94 30.31 33.79
C CYS A 27 -10.15 30.74 34.64
N ALA A 28 -10.64 29.92 35.58
CA ALA A 28 -11.75 30.34 36.47
C ALA A 28 -11.60 30.08 38.00
N CYS A 29 -10.85 29.09 38.51
CA CYS A 29 -10.83 28.85 39.98
C CYS A 29 -9.72 29.59 40.77
N GLN A 30 -9.35 30.83 40.42
CA GLN A 30 -8.39 31.64 41.20
C GLN A 30 -8.79 33.12 41.42
N GLN A 31 -10.08 33.42 41.55
CA GLN A 31 -10.53 34.75 42.01
C GLN A 31 -11.35 34.65 43.31
N ILE A 32 -11.32 35.72 44.11
CA ILE A 32 -12.07 35.85 45.36
C ILE A 32 -13.55 36.03 45.01
N MET A 33 -14.38 35.05 45.36
CA MET A 33 -15.82 35.01 45.09
C MET A 33 -16.57 34.68 46.38
N SER A 34 -17.90 34.80 46.44
CA SER A 34 -18.67 34.39 47.64
C SER A 34 -18.75 32.85 47.77
N GLN A 35 -18.95 32.32 48.98
CA GLN A 35 -19.08 30.86 49.22
C GLN A 35 -20.23 30.23 48.40
N VAL A 36 -21.30 30.98 48.16
CA VAL A 36 -22.46 30.54 47.37
C VAL A 36 -22.08 30.39 45.90
N GLU A 37 -21.29 31.32 45.34
CA GLU A 37 -20.82 31.22 43.96
C GLU A 37 -19.77 30.11 43.79
N CYS A 38 -18.94 29.87 44.81
CA CYS A 38 -17.96 28.77 44.81
C CYS A 38 -18.62 27.39 44.62
N ASN A 39 -19.70 27.15 45.37
CA ASN A 39 -20.41 25.88 45.37
C ASN A 39 -21.15 25.59 44.06
N ASN A 40 -21.42 26.64 43.25
CA ASN A 40 -22.06 26.49 41.95
C ASN A 40 -21.08 26.14 40.81
N TRP A 41 -19.76 26.21 41.05
CA TRP A 41 -18.70 26.08 40.02
C TRP A 41 -17.77 24.87 40.22
N ASN A 42 -18.23 23.79 40.86
CA ASN A 42 -17.45 22.56 41.11
C ASN A 42 -16.09 22.81 41.83
N CYS A 43 -15.99 23.84 42.67
CA CYS A 43 -14.84 24.13 43.52
C CYS A 43 -15.27 24.13 45.01
N GLN A 44 -14.38 23.86 45.98
CA GLN A 44 -14.69 23.82 47.42
C GLN A 44 -14.20 25.09 48.11
N TRP A 45 -15.07 25.69 48.93
CA TRP A 45 -14.72 26.85 49.73
C TRP A 45 -13.82 26.47 50.91
N ILE A 46 -12.60 27.02 50.94
CA ILE A 46 -11.64 26.82 52.02
C ILE A 46 -11.57 28.12 52.83
N SER A 47 -12.11 28.08 54.06
CA SER A 47 -12.15 29.23 54.99
C SER A 47 -10.96 29.20 55.94
N THR A 48 -10.26 30.33 56.11
CA THR A 48 -9.24 30.48 57.16
C THR A 48 -9.69 31.36 58.32
N THR A 49 -10.74 32.18 58.19
CA THR A 49 -11.52 32.82 59.27
C THR A 49 -12.89 33.26 58.75
N SER A 50 -13.84 33.59 59.65
CA SER A 50 -15.28 33.79 59.40
C SER A 50 -15.70 34.80 58.32
N GLN A 51 -14.78 35.51 57.65
CA GLN A 51 -15.12 36.49 56.59
C GLN A 51 -14.17 36.51 55.38
N ALA A 52 -13.22 35.57 55.22
CA ALA A 52 -12.44 35.44 53.99
C ALA A 52 -12.01 33.98 53.71
N GLY A 53 -12.28 33.51 52.48
CA GLY A 53 -11.89 32.19 51.98
C GLY A 53 -11.61 32.22 50.48
N TYR A 54 -11.10 31.12 49.93
CA TYR A 54 -10.87 30.97 48.48
C TYR A 54 -11.37 29.60 47.99
N CYS A 55 -11.67 29.51 46.69
CA CYS A 55 -12.13 28.27 46.04
C CYS A 55 -10.94 27.39 45.65
N GLY A 56 -10.81 26.23 46.29
CA GLY A 56 -9.85 25.19 45.92
C GLY A 56 -10.46 24.16 44.97
N LYS A 57 -9.63 23.60 44.08
CA LYS A 57 -10.03 22.49 43.20
C LYS A 57 -10.13 21.19 44.01
N VAL A 58 -11.25 20.48 43.92
CA VAL A 58 -11.46 19.19 44.59
C VAL A 58 -11.12 18.06 43.61
N LYS A 59 -10.39 17.03 44.05
CA LYS A 59 -10.16 15.83 43.24
C LYS A 59 -11.48 15.06 43.13
N CYS A 60 -11.80 14.49 41.96
CA CYS A 60 -13.07 13.79 41.69
C CYS A 60 -13.45 12.73 42.75
N GLU A 61 -12.45 12.08 43.33
CA GLU A 61 -12.57 11.07 44.39
C GLU A 61 -13.11 11.60 45.73
N GLN A 62 -13.21 12.94 45.89
CA GLN A 62 -13.67 13.61 47.10
C GLN A 62 -15.03 14.33 46.92
N LEU A 63 -15.66 14.20 45.75
CA LEU A 63 -16.99 14.77 45.49
C LEU A 63 -18.06 13.95 46.21
N ASN A 64 -19.03 14.63 46.84
CA ASN A 64 -20.19 13.96 47.41
C ASN A 64 -21.26 13.67 46.34
N GLN A 65 -22.24 12.82 46.69
CA GLN A 65 -23.28 12.34 45.77
C GLN A 65 -24.00 13.47 45.02
N GLN A 66 -24.31 14.57 45.70
CA GLN A 66 -25.05 15.69 45.12
C GLN A 66 -24.16 16.55 44.20
N GLN A 67 -22.87 16.63 44.48
CA GLN A 67 -21.88 17.30 43.62
C GLN A 67 -21.60 16.48 42.34
N CYS A 68 -21.51 15.16 42.43
CA CYS A 68 -21.33 14.32 41.24
C CYS A 68 -22.54 14.41 40.29
N GLN A 69 -23.76 14.39 40.83
CA GLN A 69 -25.00 14.45 40.03
C GLN A 69 -25.17 15.77 39.25
N ASN A 70 -24.56 16.87 39.71
CA ASN A 70 -24.64 18.18 39.07
C ASN A 70 -23.51 18.44 38.07
N SER A 71 -22.44 17.65 38.10
CA SER A 71 -21.34 17.71 37.13
C SER A 71 -21.64 16.84 35.90
N GLN A 72 -21.16 17.20 34.70
CA GLN A 72 -21.33 16.39 33.48
C GLN A 72 -20.52 15.06 33.48
N HIS A 73 -20.19 14.53 34.65
CA HIS A 73 -19.40 13.31 34.80
C HIS A 73 -20.30 12.06 34.91
N LEU A 74 -19.82 10.93 34.41
CA LEU A 74 -20.51 9.64 34.45
C LEU A 74 -20.20 8.90 35.77
N CYS A 75 -21.22 8.37 36.43
CA CYS A 75 -21.10 7.59 37.67
C CYS A 75 -21.38 6.11 37.43
N TYR A 76 -20.78 5.22 38.23
CA TYR A 76 -21.28 3.86 38.39
C TYR A 76 -21.68 3.59 39.84
N TYR A 77 -22.64 2.68 40.00
CA TYR A 77 -23.18 2.25 41.30
C TYR A 77 -22.85 0.77 41.52
N GLN A 78 -22.27 0.45 42.68
CA GLN A 78 -22.03 -0.93 43.08
C GLN A 78 -23.01 -1.32 44.20
N GLU A 79 -24.01 -2.13 43.85
CA GLU A 79 -25.07 -2.57 44.80
C GLU A 79 -24.53 -3.27 46.04
N SER A 80 -23.41 -4.00 45.93
CA SER A 80 -22.88 -4.79 47.04
C SER A 80 -22.18 -3.97 48.14
N SER A 81 -21.88 -2.69 47.93
CA SER A 81 -21.13 -1.86 48.89
C SER A 81 -21.77 -0.49 49.21
N GLN A 82 -22.90 -0.14 48.59
CA GLN A 82 -23.50 1.20 48.66
C GLN A 82 -22.53 2.37 48.39
N GLN A 83 -21.41 2.12 47.69
CA GLN A 83 -20.38 3.11 47.43
C GLN A 83 -20.48 3.60 45.98
N ILE A 84 -20.58 4.93 45.80
CA ILE A 84 -20.61 5.59 44.49
C ILE A 84 -19.22 6.17 44.24
N ASN A 85 -18.59 5.76 43.14
CA ASN A 85 -17.30 6.31 42.70
C ASN A 85 -17.51 7.12 41.41
N CYS A 86 -17.04 8.37 41.40
CA CYS A 86 -17.19 9.29 40.28
C CYS A 86 -15.88 9.40 39.49
N PHE A 87 -15.94 9.30 38.16
CA PHE A 87 -14.77 9.41 37.30
C PHE A 87 -14.98 10.47 36.21
N PRO A 88 -13.91 11.18 35.81
CA PRO A 88 -13.97 12.15 34.74
C PRO A 88 -13.72 11.44 33.40
N PHE A 89 -14.76 10.82 32.83
CA PHE A 89 -14.69 10.31 31.45
C PHE A 89 -15.88 10.83 30.65
N ASP A 90 -15.65 11.10 29.37
CA ASP A 90 -16.63 11.72 28.46
C ASP A 90 -17.57 10.67 27.81
N THR A 91 -17.24 9.37 27.88
CA THR A 91 -18.07 8.26 27.37
C THR A 91 -17.97 7.01 28.25
N CYS A 92 -19.05 6.22 28.34
CA CYS A 92 -19.10 4.96 29.12
C CYS A 92 -18.18 3.85 28.56
N GLU A 93 -17.69 3.99 27.33
CA GLU A 93 -16.94 2.96 26.58
C GLU A 93 -15.57 2.64 27.18
N HIS A 94 -15.05 3.50 28.06
CA HIS A 94 -13.76 3.31 28.74
C HIS A 94 -13.87 2.56 30.08
N ILE A 95 -15.06 2.15 30.51
CA ILE A 95 -15.27 1.48 31.80
C ILE A 95 -15.33 -0.05 31.61
N THR A 96 -14.34 -0.77 32.13
CA THR A 96 -14.39 -2.25 32.21
C THR A 96 -15.16 -2.65 33.46
N LEU A 97 -16.40 -3.15 33.29
CA LEU A 97 -17.23 -3.64 34.40
C LEU A 97 -16.93 -5.12 34.69
N LYS A 98 -16.84 -5.48 35.97
CA LYS A 98 -16.81 -6.88 36.42
C LYS A 98 -18.23 -7.47 36.37
N SER A 99 -18.32 -8.80 36.33
CA SER A 99 -19.61 -9.51 36.38
C SER A 99 -20.44 -9.05 37.58
N GLY A 100 -21.69 -8.62 37.34
CA GLY A 100 -22.62 -8.11 38.36
C GLY A 100 -22.61 -6.60 38.59
N GLN A 101 -21.84 -5.80 37.84
CA GLN A 101 -21.88 -4.33 37.92
C GLN A 101 -22.74 -3.71 36.81
N SER A 102 -23.45 -2.61 37.11
CA SER A 102 -24.23 -1.84 36.14
C SER A 102 -23.83 -0.36 36.12
N CYS A 103 -23.71 0.23 34.94
CA CYS A 103 -23.53 1.68 34.80
C CYS A 103 -24.91 2.35 34.75
N GLN A 104 -25.17 3.35 35.59
CA GLN A 104 -26.39 4.14 35.55
C GLN A 104 -26.02 5.60 35.31
N GLY A 105 -26.37 6.12 34.13
CA GLY A 105 -26.20 7.54 33.82
C GLY A 105 -27.46 8.33 34.20
N ALA A 106 -27.32 9.43 34.93
CA ALA A 106 -28.43 10.34 35.22
C ALA A 106 -28.89 11.18 33.99
N ASN A 107 -28.24 10.99 32.84
CA ASN A 107 -28.54 11.70 31.60
C ASN A 107 -29.56 10.90 30.76
N SER A 108 -30.69 11.53 30.42
CA SER A 108 -31.77 10.93 29.62
C SER A 108 -31.37 10.52 28.19
N LYS A 109 -30.15 10.85 27.75
CA LYS A 109 -29.55 10.31 26.50
C LYS A 109 -28.98 8.90 26.65
N CYS A 110 -28.79 8.39 27.86
CA CYS A 110 -28.45 6.99 28.12
C CYS A 110 -29.73 6.16 28.30
N VAL A 111 -30.41 5.86 27.18
CA VAL A 111 -31.55 4.93 27.21
C VAL A 111 -31.03 3.50 27.28
N GLN A 112 -31.59 2.71 28.21
CA GLN A 112 -31.26 1.30 28.48
C GLN A 112 -31.23 0.42 27.21
N SER A 113 -31.97 0.78 26.16
CA SER A 113 -32.08 0.02 24.91
C SER A 113 -30.81 0.01 24.04
N ASN A 114 -29.81 0.85 24.35
CA ASN A 114 -28.52 0.83 23.63
C ASN A 114 -27.43 0.02 24.35
N ILE A 115 -27.69 -0.50 25.56
CA ILE A 115 -26.70 -1.24 26.35
C ILE A 115 -26.62 -2.72 25.92
N ASP A 116 -27.66 -3.25 25.27
CA ASP A 116 -27.64 -4.59 24.68
C ASP A 116 -26.91 -4.66 23.32
N ASN A 117 -26.58 -3.52 22.72
CA ASN A 117 -25.74 -3.43 21.53
C ASN A 117 -24.35 -2.89 21.91
N LYS A 118 -23.52 -3.75 22.50
CA LYS A 118 -22.09 -3.48 22.62
C LYS A 118 -21.51 -3.24 21.22
N CYS A 119 -21.04 -2.01 20.97
CA CYS A 119 -20.06 -1.72 19.92
C CYS A 119 -18.77 -2.50 20.26
N ILE A 120 -18.61 -3.67 19.66
CA ILE A 120 -17.38 -4.46 19.70
C ILE A 120 -16.42 -3.83 18.70
N ASN A 121 -15.19 -3.53 19.14
CA ASN A 121 -14.14 -3.00 18.30
C ASN A 121 -13.90 -3.92 17.09
N SER A 122 -13.82 -3.29 15.93
CA SER A 122 -13.68 -3.93 14.63
C SER A 122 -12.32 -4.60 14.48
N GLY A 123 -12.24 -5.92 14.68
CA GLY A 123 -11.00 -6.68 14.51
C GLY A 123 -11.04 -8.16 14.89
N ASP A 124 -11.94 -8.57 15.81
CA ASP A 124 -12.07 -9.97 16.29
C ASP A 124 -13.40 -10.66 15.86
N TYR A 125 -13.89 -10.33 14.66
CA TYR A 125 -15.34 -10.30 14.36
C TYR A 125 -16.18 -11.57 14.50
N CYS A 126 -15.64 -12.80 14.48
CA CYS A 126 -16.46 -13.99 14.68
C CYS A 126 -16.03 -14.85 15.89
N GLN A 127 -14.74 -14.91 16.22
CA GLN A 127 -14.29 -15.74 17.34
C GLN A 127 -14.68 -15.12 18.67
N GLY A 128 -15.42 -15.86 19.49
CA GLY A 128 -15.93 -15.38 20.79
C GLY A 128 -17.31 -14.72 20.74
N LEU A 129 -17.90 -14.55 19.55
CA LEU A 129 -19.33 -14.24 19.46
C LEU A 129 -20.13 -15.41 20.02
N SER A 130 -21.10 -15.12 20.88
CA SER A 130 -22.12 -16.08 21.29
C SER A 130 -23.03 -16.45 20.11
N GLN A 131 -23.79 -17.54 20.27
CA GLN A 131 -24.74 -17.98 19.24
C GLN A 131 -25.73 -16.88 18.86
N SER A 132 -26.27 -16.14 19.83
CA SER A 132 -27.23 -15.06 19.57
C SER A 132 -26.60 -13.88 18.82
N GLN A 133 -25.36 -13.50 19.17
CA GLN A 133 -24.63 -12.43 18.47
C GLN A 133 -24.29 -12.84 17.04
N CYS A 134 -23.82 -14.07 16.84
CA CYS A 134 -23.50 -14.59 15.52
C CYS A 134 -24.76 -14.76 14.65
N THR A 135 -25.88 -15.18 15.24
CA THR A 135 -27.17 -15.36 14.51
C THR A 135 -27.85 -14.01 14.23
N ALA A 136 -27.75 -13.02 15.14
CA ALA A 136 -28.26 -11.67 14.88
C ALA A 136 -27.55 -11.02 13.69
N MET A 137 -26.24 -11.27 13.52
CA MET A 137 -25.48 -10.89 12.33
C MET A 137 -25.83 -11.71 11.08
N GLN A 138 -26.70 -12.72 11.14
CA GLN A 138 -27.18 -13.48 9.96
C GLN A 138 -28.54 -12.97 9.44
N ASP A 139 -29.32 -12.30 10.30
CA ASP A 139 -30.71 -11.94 10.02
C ASP A 139 -30.96 -10.44 9.79
N THR A 140 -30.02 -9.56 10.16
CA THR A 140 -30.14 -8.14 9.82
C THR A 140 -29.89 -7.91 8.32
N GLN A 141 -30.74 -7.11 7.67
CA GLN A 141 -30.45 -6.63 6.29
C GLN A 141 -29.24 -5.67 6.25
N ASP A 142 -28.74 -5.25 7.40
CA ASP A 142 -27.60 -4.36 7.59
C ASP A 142 -26.23 -5.09 7.62
N ILE A 143 -26.16 -6.34 7.14
CA ILE A 143 -24.91 -7.08 6.88
C ILE A 143 -24.22 -6.52 5.62
N TYR A 144 -24.05 -5.20 5.56
CA TYR A 144 -23.08 -4.54 4.68
C TYR A 144 -21.66 -4.61 5.26
N THR A 145 -21.52 -5.07 6.50
CA THR A 145 -20.27 -5.63 7.02
C THR A 145 -20.12 -7.10 6.62
N LEU A 146 -20.33 -7.39 5.33
CA LEU A 146 -19.35 -8.25 4.67
C LEU A 146 -18.01 -7.59 4.95
N THR A 147 -17.20 -8.19 5.83
CA THR A 147 -15.78 -7.88 5.74
C THR A 147 -15.38 -8.20 4.30
N THR A 148 -14.35 -7.56 3.74
CA THR A 148 -13.93 -7.79 2.35
C THR A 148 -13.47 -9.24 2.07
N GLU A 149 -13.81 -10.22 2.91
CA GLU A 149 -13.09 -11.47 3.14
C GLU A 149 -13.93 -12.63 3.69
N GLY A 150 -15.16 -12.39 4.14
CA GLY A 150 -16.03 -13.47 4.57
C GLY A 150 -17.17 -13.00 5.44
N MET A 151 -17.84 -13.96 6.07
CA MET A 151 -19.00 -13.69 6.92
C MET A 151 -18.98 -14.53 8.17
N CYS A 152 -19.47 -13.96 9.27
CA CYS A 152 -19.63 -14.70 10.51
C CYS A 152 -20.80 -15.68 10.41
N PHE A 153 -20.50 -16.95 10.65
CA PHE A 153 -21.45 -18.04 10.59
C PHE A 153 -21.31 -18.96 11.80
N TRP A 154 -22.42 -19.22 12.48
CA TRP A 154 -22.47 -20.14 13.60
C TRP A 154 -22.44 -21.59 13.10
N SER A 155 -21.29 -22.24 13.25
CA SER A 155 -21.07 -23.64 12.89
C SER A 155 -21.05 -24.50 14.16
N VAL A 156 -22.10 -25.30 14.38
CA VAL A 156 -22.31 -26.38 15.39
C VAL A 156 -22.03 -26.00 16.86
N SER A 157 -20.91 -25.35 17.17
CA SER A 157 -20.50 -24.93 18.51
C SER A 157 -19.74 -23.60 18.56
N SER A 158 -19.45 -22.96 17.42
CA SER A 158 -18.69 -21.70 17.40
C SER A 158 -19.03 -20.85 16.17
N CYS A 159 -18.96 -19.53 16.34
CA CYS A 159 -19.01 -18.60 15.22
C CYS A 159 -17.68 -18.60 14.47
N LYS A 160 -17.71 -18.86 13.16
CA LYS A 160 -16.55 -18.96 12.26
C LYS A 160 -16.71 -17.97 11.11
N VAL A 161 -15.60 -17.48 10.58
CA VAL A 161 -15.60 -16.80 9.28
C VAL A 161 -15.79 -17.88 8.21
N VAL A 162 -16.81 -17.73 7.38
CA VAL A 162 -17.00 -18.55 6.19
C VAL A 162 -16.47 -17.78 4.99
N SER A 163 -15.54 -18.41 4.28
CA SER A 163 -14.82 -17.84 3.13
C SER A 163 -15.16 -18.55 1.81
N GLN A 164 -15.74 -19.75 1.91
CA GLN A 164 -16.21 -20.53 0.76
C GLN A 164 -17.64 -21.01 0.97
N CYS A 165 -18.44 -21.05 -0.11
CA CYS A 165 -19.83 -21.52 -0.03
C CYS A 165 -19.94 -22.93 0.55
N ALA A 166 -18.97 -23.82 0.28
CA ALA A 166 -18.96 -25.20 0.78
C ALA A 166 -18.96 -25.32 2.32
N GLU A 167 -18.58 -24.26 3.03
CA GLU A 167 -18.57 -24.21 4.50
C GLU A 167 -19.97 -23.91 5.07
N ILE A 168 -20.92 -23.48 4.23
CA ILE A 168 -22.32 -23.22 4.60
C ILE A 168 -23.11 -24.52 4.52
N GLN A 169 -23.47 -25.06 5.69
CA GLN A 169 -24.12 -26.37 5.80
C GLN A 169 -25.66 -26.35 5.65
N TYR A 170 -26.28 -25.17 5.68
CA TYR A 170 -27.73 -25.04 5.71
C TYR A 170 -28.29 -24.34 4.46
N GLU A 171 -29.28 -24.97 3.82
CA GLU A 171 -30.00 -24.44 2.66
C GLU A 171 -30.61 -23.06 2.93
N SER A 172 -31.25 -22.89 4.09
CA SER A 172 -31.92 -21.64 4.48
C SER A 172 -30.98 -20.43 4.51
N ILE A 173 -29.70 -20.67 4.73
CA ILE A 173 -28.65 -19.64 4.75
C ILE A 173 -28.08 -19.47 3.36
N CYS A 174 -27.75 -20.57 2.67
CA CYS A 174 -27.24 -20.53 1.30
C CYS A 174 -28.18 -19.79 0.33
N ASN A 175 -29.49 -19.88 0.55
CA ASN A 175 -30.53 -19.23 -0.26
C ASN A 175 -30.90 -17.81 0.22
N LYS A 176 -30.18 -17.21 1.18
CA LYS A 176 -30.41 -15.82 1.59
C LYS A 176 -30.13 -14.89 0.41
N LYS A 177 -30.99 -13.88 0.23
CA LYS A 177 -30.94 -12.96 -0.93
C LYS A 177 -29.58 -12.32 -1.18
N TRP A 178 -28.85 -12.01 -0.12
CA TRP A 178 -27.53 -11.39 -0.20
C TRP A 178 -26.43 -12.38 -0.66
N LEU A 179 -26.65 -13.70 -0.60
CA LEU A 179 -25.79 -14.73 -1.20
C LEU A 179 -26.11 -15.07 -2.65
N ASN A 180 -27.22 -14.61 -3.21
CA ASN A 180 -27.69 -15.11 -4.51
C ASN A 180 -26.72 -14.86 -5.68
N TYR A 181 -25.73 -13.98 -5.52
CA TYR A 181 -24.67 -13.72 -6.49
C TYR A 181 -23.33 -14.39 -6.14
N ALA A 182 -23.26 -15.07 -5.01
CA ALA A 182 -22.06 -15.68 -4.45
C ALA A 182 -22.18 -17.20 -4.37
N CYS A 183 -23.27 -17.67 -3.76
CA CYS A 183 -23.51 -19.06 -3.44
C CYS A 183 -24.89 -19.52 -3.91
N TYR A 184 -25.01 -20.83 -4.11
CA TYR A 184 -26.25 -21.50 -4.48
C TYR A 184 -26.34 -22.89 -3.87
N TRP A 185 -27.54 -23.26 -3.42
CA TRP A 185 -27.78 -24.58 -2.87
C TRP A 185 -28.02 -25.60 -3.98
N SER A 186 -27.11 -26.57 -4.10
CA SER A 186 -27.18 -27.64 -5.11
C SER A 186 -28.22 -28.74 -4.82
N GLY A 187 -28.93 -28.64 -3.69
CA GLY A 187 -29.80 -29.69 -3.14
C GLY A 187 -29.14 -30.49 -2.03
N THR A 188 -27.81 -30.65 -2.07
CA THR A 188 -27.03 -31.38 -1.04
C THR A 188 -26.01 -30.53 -0.30
N SER A 189 -25.52 -29.47 -0.94
CA SER A 189 -24.51 -28.57 -0.38
C SER A 189 -24.58 -27.19 -1.00
N CYS A 190 -24.06 -26.20 -0.28
CA CYS A 190 -23.91 -24.85 -0.78
C CYS A 190 -22.64 -24.78 -1.65
N VAL A 191 -22.77 -24.36 -2.91
CA VAL A 191 -21.67 -24.28 -3.89
C VAL A 191 -21.55 -22.87 -4.43
N SER A 192 -20.41 -22.53 -5.04
CA SER A 192 -20.22 -21.22 -5.68
C SER A 192 -21.20 -21.04 -6.84
N GLN A 193 -21.82 -19.86 -6.90
CA GLN A 193 -22.75 -19.49 -7.96
C GLN A 193 -22.03 -19.30 -9.30
N LYS A 194 -22.65 -19.77 -10.38
CA LYS A 194 -22.22 -19.60 -11.78
C LYS A 194 -23.28 -18.84 -12.53
N CYS A 195 -22.88 -18.09 -13.57
CA CYS A 195 -23.85 -17.35 -14.39
C CYS A 195 -24.95 -18.27 -14.95
N SER A 196 -24.61 -19.50 -15.36
CA SER A 196 -25.55 -20.49 -15.89
C SER A 196 -26.65 -20.94 -14.92
N GLN A 197 -26.55 -20.60 -13.63
CA GLN A 197 -27.57 -20.93 -12.63
C GLN A 197 -28.66 -19.86 -12.53
N PHE A 198 -28.50 -18.69 -13.14
CA PHE A 198 -29.58 -17.71 -13.24
C PHE A 198 -30.54 -18.07 -14.36
N THR A 199 -31.82 -18.23 -14.00
CA THR A 199 -32.89 -18.67 -14.91
C THR A 199 -33.71 -17.52 -15.50
N SER A 200 -33.40 -16.26 -15.14
CA SER A 200 -34.12 -15.09 -15.65
C SER A 200 -33.18 -13.94 -15.99
N GLN A 201 -33.58 -13.11 -16.96
CA GLN A 201 -32.87 -11.90 -17.35
C GLN A 201 -32.64 -10.95 -16.17
N ASN A 202 -33.64 -10.76 -15.30
CA ASN A 202 -33.56 -9.83 -14.17
C ASN A 202 -32.54 -10.24 -13.10
N THR A 203 -32.29 -11.55 -12.96
CA THR A 203 -31.32 -12.12 -12.02
C THR A 203 -29.95 -12.34 -12.64
N CYS A 204 -29.85 -12.35 -13.98
CA CYS A 204 -28.61 -12.54 -14.71
C CYS A 204 -27.74 -11.28 -14.67
N ARG A 205 -27.06 -11.09 -13.54
CA ARG A 205 -26.26 -9.88 -13.28
C ARG A 205 -24.78 -10.18 -13.21
N PHE A 206 -24.32 -10.78 -12.12
CA PHE A 206 -22.92 -11.15 -11.91
C PHE A 206 -22.84 -12.36 -10.99
N VAL A 207 -21.65 -12.97 -10.93
CA VAL A 207 -21.27 -13.86 -9.84
C VAL A 207 -19.98 -13.40 -9.18
N GLN A 208 -19.86 -13.58 -7.87
CA GLN A 208 -18.62 -13.36 -7.15
C GLN A 208 -17.72 -14.59 -7.32
N THR A 209 -16.59 -14.42 -8.01
CA THR A 209 -15.65 -15.53 -8.26
C THR A 209 -14.92 -15.96 -7.00
N THR A 210 -14.87 -15.07 -6.02
CA THR A 210 -14.44 -15.32 -4.64
C THR A 210 -15.64 -15.07 -3.73
N PRO A 211 -16.51 -16.08 -3.54
CA PRO A 211 -17.92 -15.91 -3.18
C PRO A 211 -18.22 -15.10 -1.92
N LEU A 212 -17.26 -14.92 -1.02
CA LEU A 212 -17.51 -14.25 0.26
C LEU A 212 -16.54 -13.11 0.56
N SER A 213 -15.55 -12.89 -0.31
CA SER A 213 -14.65 -11.72 -0.20
C SER A 213 -15.10 -10.52 -1.04
N GLY A 214 -15.99 -10.74 -2.02
CA GLY A 214 -16.49 -9.69 -2.91
C GLY A 214 -15.41 -9.02 -3.79
N ALA A 215 -14.16 -9.48 -3.73
CA ALA A 215 -13.01 -8.82 -4.34
C ALA A 215 -12.96 -8.96 -5.88
N LEU A 216 -13.65 -9.96 -6.44
CA LEU A 216 -13.67 -10.23 -7.87
C LEU A 216 -15.07 -10.65 -8.31
N THR A 217 -15.54 -10.03 -9.39
CA THR A 217 -16.84 -10.32 -10.00
C THR A 217 -16.64 -10.78 -11.44
N GLN A 218 -17.37 -11.83 -11.81
CA GLN A 218 -17.56 -12.26 -13.18
C GLN A 218 -18.91 -11.70 -13.64
N PRO A 219 -18.94 -10.77 -14.60
CA PRO A 219 -20.18 -10.28 -15.16
C PRO A 219 -20.95 -11.45 -15.79
N CYS A 220 -22.27 -11.38 -15.73
CA CYS A 220 -23.15 -12.31 -16.43
C CYS A 220 -23.93 -11.58 -17.52
N PHE A 221 -24.20 -12.30 -18.60
CA PHE A 221 -24.93 -11.80 -19.77
C PHE A 221 -26.09 -12.72 -20.11
N TRP A 222 -27.27 -12.14 -20.32
CA TRP A 222 -28.46 -12.88 -20.74
C TRP A 222 -28.53 -12.92 -22.27
N ASN A 223 -28.30 -14.09 -22.86
CA ASN A 223 -28.26 -14.24 -24.32
C ASN A 223 -29.66 -14.40 -24.97
N GLY A 224 -30.73 -14.14 -24.23
CA GLY A 224 -32.12 -14.33 -24.66
C GLY A 224 -32.73 -15.66 -24.21
N GLN A 225 -31.91 -16.68 -23.88
CA GLN A 225 -32.39 -17.99 -23.43
C GLN A 225 -31.80 -18.38 -22.07
N THR A 226 -30.51 -18.15 -21.87
CA THR A 226 -29.76 -18.58 -20.69
C THR A 226 -28.83 -17.47 -20.25
N CYS A 227 -28.51 -17.46 -18.96
CA CYS A 227 -27.47 -16.59 -18.43
C CYS A 227 -26.10 -17.24 -18.64
N THR A 228 -25.16 -16.55 -19.28
CA THR A 228 -23.80 -17.03 -19.51
C THR A 228 -22.79 -16.09 -18.88
N ASN A 229 -21.52 -16.52 -18.79
CA ASN A 229 -20.44 -15.59 -18.44
C ASN A 229 -20.43 -14.47 -19.48
N GLY A 230 -20.57 -13.25 -19.00
CA GLY A 230 -20.51 -12.03 -19.80
C GLY A 230 -19.12 -11.44 -19.79
N THR A 231 -18.76 -10.78 -20.88
CA THR A 231 -17.61 -9.87 -20.92
C THR A 231 -18.10 -8.42 -20.84
N ALA A 232 -17.25 -7.46 -20.44
CA ALA A 232 -17.73 -6.10 -20.22
C ALA A 232 -18.23 -5.45 -21.53
N ASP A 233 -17.69 -5.84 -22.68
CA ASP A 233 -18.14 -5.43 -24.03
C ASP A 233 -19.55 -5.92 -24.39
N GLN A 234 -20.10 -6.90 -23.67
CA GLN A 234 -21.48 -7.37 -23.86
C GLN A 234 -22.50 -6.63 -22.99
N LEU A 235 -22.04 -5.78 -22.08
CA LEU A 235 -22.91 -5.02 -21.19
C LEU A 235 -23.35 -3.71 -21.87
N THR A 236 -24.50 -3.20 -21.46
CA THR A 236 -25.10 -1.96 -21.96
C THR A 236 -25.03 -0.87 -20.90
N GLU A 237 -25.48 0.34 -21.21
CA GLU A 237 -25.61 1.42 -20.22
C GLU A 237 -26.29 0.99 -18.92
N TYR A 238 -27.43 0.33 -19.06
CA TYR A 238 -28.25 -0.11 -17.92
C TYR A 238 -27.66 -1.30 -17.14
N THR A 239 -26.88 -2.17 -17.80
CA THR A 239 -26.35 -3.38 -17.18
C THR A 239 -24.91 -3.21 -16.72
N CYS A 240 -24.15 -2.25 -17.24
CA CYS A 240 -22.72 -2.16 -16.96
C CYS A 240 -22.40 -2.03 -15.47
N ALA A 241 -22.99 -1.06 -14.76
CA ALA A 241 -22.74 -0.92 -13.33
C ALA A 241 -23.37 -2.07 -12.52
N SER A 242 -24.61 -2.42 -12.82
CA SER A 242 -25.38 -3.39 -12.02
C SER A 242 -24.90 -4.84 -12.20
N ASN A 243 -24.47 -5.22 -13.40
CA ASN A 243 -23.93 -6.55 -13.75
C ASN A 243 -22.43 -6.68 -13.48
N THR A 244 -21.80 -5.66 -12.90
CA THR A 244 -20.40 -5.74 -12.47
C THR A 244 -20.23 -5.39 -10.99
N ASN A 245 -21.32 -5.37 -10.23
CA ASN A 245 -21.32 -4.94 -8.82
C ASN A 245 -20.63 -3.57 -8.64
N TYR A 246 -20.87 -2.64 -9.57
CA TYR A 246 -20.30 -1.30 -9.63
C TYR A 246 -18.77 -1.23 -9.81
N HIS A 247 -18.13 -2.34 -10.17
CA HIS A 247 -16.71 -2.34 -10.55
C HIS A 247 -16.47 -1.75 -11.94
N TYR A 248 -17.52 -1.62 -12.75
CA TYR A 248 -17.48 -1.01 -14.08
C TYR A 248 -18.58 0.05 -14.23
N ARG A 249 -18.36 0.97 -15.16
CA ARG A 249 -19.27 2.05 -15.53
C ARG A 249 -19.45 2.12 -17.03
N TRP A 250 -20.62 2.59 -17.44
CA TRP A 250 -20.86 2.87 -18.84
C TRP A 250 -20.18 4.17 -19.24
N VAL A 251 -19.49 4.14 -20.37
CA VAL A 251 -18.78 5.26 -20.96
C VAL A 251 -19.40 5.47 -22.34
N PRO A 252 -20.28 6.48 -22.52
CA PRO A 252 -20.90 6.74 -23.80
C PRO A 252 -19.84 7.24 -24.80
N ILE A 253 -19.81 6.61 -25.97
CA ILE A 253 -18.96 6.98 -27.11
C ILE A 253 -19.80 7.81 -28.09
N GLU A 254 -21.02 7.37 -28.34
CA GLU A 254 -22.02 8.02 -29.19
C GLU A 254 -23.39 8.02 -28.48
N PRO A 255 -24.40 8.77 -28.97
CA PRO A 255 -25.72 8.82 -28.34
C PRO A 255 -26.40 7.45 -28.14
N LEU A 256 -25.98 6.42 -28.88
CA LEU A 256 -26.54 5.07 -28.83
C LEU A 256 -25.49 3.98 -28.51
N PHE A 257 -24.21 4.34 -28.39
CA PHE A 257 -23.12 3.38 -28.22
C PHE A 257 -22.20 3.83 -27.09
N GLY A 258 -21.68 2.85 -26.37
CA GLY A 258 -20.73 3.09 -25.30
C GLY A 258 -20.05 1.79 -24.92
N ILE A 259 -19.23 1.86 -23.90
CA ILE A 259 -18.55 0.68 -23.37
C ILE A 259 -18.71 0.58 -21.87
N CYS A 260 -18.60 -0.65 -21.37
CA CYS A 260 -18.46 -0.88 -19.96
C CYS A 260 -16.96 -0.87 -19.58
N ALA A 261 -16.49 0.25 -19.05
CA ALA A 261 -15.11 0.43 -18.62
C ALA A 261 -15.00 0.22 -17.10
N GLN A 262 -13.90 -0.34 -16.63
CA GLN A 262 -13.69 -0.57 -15.19
C GLN A 262 -13.60 0.79 -14.45
N CYS A 263 -14.37 0.94 -13.36
CA CYS A 263 -14.42 2.17 -12.54
C CYS A 263 -13.09 2.49 -11.89
N ASN A 264 -12.36 1.44 -11.50
CA ASN A 264 -11.06 1.59 -10.90
C ASN A 264 -9.97 1.48 -11.97
N LEU A 265 -9.45 2.63 -12.39
CA LEU A 265 -8.36 2.76 -13.35
C LEU A 265 -7.00 2.41 -12.70
N ASN A 266 -6.97 1.99 -11.42
CA ASN A 266 -5.77 1.49 -10.75
C ASN A 266 -5.37 0.08 -11.24
N GLN A 267 -5.17 -0.08 -12.55
CA GLN A 267 -3.85 -0.54 -12.92
C GLN A 267 -2.95 0.69 -12.99
N TYR A 268 -2.66 1.30 -11.82
CA TYR A 268 -1.41 2.03 -11.70
C TYR A 268 -0.38 1.07 -12.26
N HIS A 269 0.26 1.44 -13.36
CA HIS A 269 1.45 0.74 -13.77
C HIS A 269 2.37 0.89 -12.57
N PHE A 270 2.55 -0.18 -11.81
CA PHE A 270 3.38 -0.09 -10.64
C PHE A 270 4.74 0.34 -11.16
N PRO A 271 5.41 1.32 -10.53
CA PRO A 271 6.78 1.67 -10.87
C PRO A 271 7.67 0.43 -10.88
N ASN A 272 7.28 -0.64 -10.18
CA ASN A 272 7.94 -1.93 -10.10
C ASN A 272 7.18 -3.11 -10.74
N ASP A 273 6.17 -2.87 -11.59
CA ASP A 273 5.45 -3.93 -12.31
C ASP A 273 6.42 -4.73 -13.18
N CYS A 274 6.22 -6.04 -13.27
CA CYS A 274 7.03 -6.91 -14.10
C CYS A 274 6.73 -6.67 -15.57
N ASP A 275 7.77 -6.46 -16.35
CA ASP A 275 7.67 -6.59 -17.80
C ASP A 275 7.57 -8.07 -18.19
N CYS A 276 6.92 -8.35 -19.31
CA CYS A 276 6.79 -9.70 -19.88
C CYS A 276 8.12 -10.44 -19.92
N THR A 277 9.19 -9.79 -20.35
CA THR A 277 10.52 -10.40 -20.47
C THR A 277 11.12 -10.86 -19.14
N GLN A 278 10.59 -10.39 -18.02
CA GLN A 278 11.00 -10.77 -16.67
C GLN A 278 10.20 -11.97 -16.13
N LEU A 279 9.08 -12.30 -16.76
CA LEU A 279 8.24 -13.43 -16.38
C LEU A 279 8.82 -14.70 -16.96
N LEU A 280 9.59 -15.40 -16.13
CA LEU A 280 10.32 -16.61 -16.53
C LEU A 280 9.41 -17.85 -16.64
N LEU A 281 8.18 -17.75 -16.17
CA LEU A 281 7.21 -18.84 -16.16
C LEU A 281 6.03 -18.60 -17.09
N GLN A 282 5.60 -19.67 -17.77
CA GLN A 282 4.39 -19.64 -18.58
C GLN A 282 3.14 -19.28 -17.76
N SER A 283 3.02 -19.76 -16.51
CA SER A 283 1.88 -19.44 -15.65
C SER A 283 1.81 -17.95 -15.32
N GLU A 284 2.95 -17.34 -14.96
CA GLU A 284 3.04 -15.90 -14.70
C GLU A 284 2.76 -15.08 -15.95
N CYS A 285 3.34 -15.52 -17.08
CA CYS A 285 3.13 -14.87 -18.36
C CYS A 285 1.64 -14.86 -18.77
N ASN A 286 0.94 -15.98 -18.59
CA ASN A 286 -0.48 -16.10 -18.88
C ASN A 286 -1.36 -15.31 -17.89
N ASN A 287 -0.87 -15.08 -16.67
CA ASN A 287 -1.55 -14.26 -15.66
C ASN A 287 -1.31 -12.75 -15.90
N SER A 288 -0.30 -12.39 -16.68
CA SER A 288 -0.09 -11.00 -17.09
C SER A 288 -1.06 -10.64 -18.22
N PRO A 289 -1.86 -9.57 -18.08
CA PRO A 289 -2.81 -9.17 -19.12
C PRO A 289 -2.14 -8.73 -20.42
N ASN A 290 -0.84 -8.39 -20.37
CA ASN A 290 -0.13 -7.73 -21.46
C ASN A 290 0.88 -8.63 -22.17
N CYS A 291 0.93 -9.90 -21.80
CA CYS A 291 1.96 -10.84 -22.24
C CYS A 291 1.36 -12.13 -22.82
N LYS A 292 2.16 -12.81 -23.63
CA LYS A 292 1.90 -14.18 -24.08
C LYS A 292 3.17 -15.02 -24.00
N TRP A 293 3.00 -16.30 -23.73
CA TRP A 293 4.09 -17.25 -23.78
C TRP A 293 4.31 -17.72 -25.22
N ALA A 294 5.51 -17.50 -25.76
CA ALA A 294 5.89 -17.94 -27.10
C ALA A 294 7.39 -18.26 -27.15
N ASN A 295 7.76 -19.36 -27.80
CA ASN A 295 9.16 -19.80 -27.95
C ASN A 295 9.91 -19.91 -26.60
N ASP A 296 9.27 -20.50 -25.58
CA ASP A 296 9.81 -20.64 -24.22
C ASP A 296 10.22 -19.32 -23.55
N GLN A 297 9.58 -18.22 -23.98
CA GLN A 297 9.77 -16.89 -23.43
C GLN A 297 8.42 -16.21 -23.23
N CYS A 298 8.36 -15.32 -22.25
CA CYS A 298 7.24 -14.44 -22.11
C CYS A 298 7.50 -13.15 -22.89
N ILE A 299 6.64 -12.86 -23.86
CA ILE A 299 6.78 -11.70 -24.75
C ILE A 299 5.58 -10.77 -24.63
N LYS A 300 5.82 -9.47 -24.84
CA LYS A 300 4.77 -8.46 -24.85
C LYS A 300 3.85 -8.66 -26.06
N LEU A 301 2.55 -8.62 -25.82
CA LEU A 301 1.54 -8.61 -26.87
C LEU A 301 1.63 -7.30 -27.65
N GLN A 302 1.56 -7.38 -28.98
CA GLN A 302 1.41 -6.18 -29.82
C GLN A 302 0.00 -5.61 -29.67
N CYS A 303 -0.17 -4.29 -29.87
CA CYS A 303 -1.49 -3.67 -29.72
C CYS A 303 -2.54 -4.38 -30.61
N SER A 304 -2.18 -4.75 -31.84
CA SER A 304 -3.08 -5.46 -32.77
C SER A 304 -3.57 -6.83 -32.28
N GLU A 305 -2.96 -7.41 -31.26
CA GLU A 305 -3.38 -8.69 -30.67
C GLU A 305 -4.50 -8.54 -29.62
N TYR A 306 -4.78 -7.32 -29.16
CA TYR A 306 -5.92 -7.07 -28.28
C TYR A 306 -7.20 -6.91 -29.10
N LEU A 307 -7.93 -8.00 -29.23
CA LEU A 307 -9.14 -8.09 -30.05
C LEU A 307 -10.38 -7.45 -29.42
N SER A 308 -10.28 -6.89 -28.21
CA SER A 308 -11.39 -6.24 -27.51
C SER A 308 -10.98 -4.87 -27.02
N GLN A 309 -11.87 -3.89 -27.19
CA GLN A 309 -11.68 -2.52 -26.71
C GLN A 309 -11.28 -2.45 -25.24
N GLN A 310 -11.97 -3.19 -24.37
CA GLN A 310 -11.70 -3.18 -22.94
C GLN A 310 -10.24 -3.57 -22.64
N LYS A 311 -9.75 -4.66 -23.22
CA LYS A 311 -8.35 -5.08 -23.04
C LYS A 311 -7.40 -4.02 -23.60
N CYS A 312 -7.65 -3.55 -24.82
CA CYS A 312 -6.80 -2.56 -25.48
C CYS A 312 -6.65 -1.28 -24.67
N ALA A 313 -7.76 -0.72 -24.17
CA ALA A 313 -7.77 0.52 -23.42
C ALA A 313 -6.98 0.42 -22.10
N GLN A 314 -6.78 -0.79 -21.56
CA GLN A 314 -6.01 -1.04 -20.34
C GLN A 314 -4.51 -1.18 -20.57
N ILE A 315 -4.01 -1.10 -21.80
CA ILE A 315 -2.59 -1.32 -22.12
C ILE A 315 -1.90 0.02 -22.36
N GLN A 316 -0.83 0.28 -21.61
CA GLN A 316 -0.05 1.49 -21.81
C GLN A 316 0.58 1.51 -23.21
N GLY A 317 0.39 2.62 -23.93
CA GLY A 317 0.87 2.80 -25.30
C GLY A 317 -0.01 2.13 -26.36
N CYS A 318 -1.17 1.57 -26.00
CA CYS A 318 -2.19 1.16 -26.96
C CYS A 318 -3.49 1.93 -26.76
N PHE A 319 -4.22 2.18 -27.84
CA PHE A 319 -5.57 2.72 -27.80
C PHE A 319 -6.48 1.99 -28.78
N TRP A 320 -7.77 1.94 -28.44
CA TRP A 320 -8.77 1.36 -29.31
C TRP A 320 -9.23 2.38 -30.35
N ASN A 321 -8.92 2.15 -31.62
CA ASN A 321 -9.36 3.04 -32.69
C ASN A 321 -10.75 2.61 -33.21
N ALA A 322 -11.79 3.27 -32.71
CA ALA A 322 -13.16 3.03 -33.13
C ALA A 322 -13.48 3.57 -34.55
N LEU A 323 -12.62 4.46 -35.10
CA LEU A 323 -12.84 5.09 -36.41
C LEU A 323 -12.44 4.18 -37.58
N ILE A 324 -11.63 3.14 -37.33
CA ILE A 324 -11.25 2.14 -38.33
C ILE A 324 -12.25 0.98 -38.30
N ILE A 325 -12.60 0.42 -39.46
CA ILE A 325 -13.48 -0.76 -39.58
C ILE A 325 -12.71 -1.90 -40.27
N PRO A 326 -12.53 -3.06 -39.63
CA PRO A 326 -12.93 -3.38 -38.26
C PRO A 326 -12.13 -2.57 -37.23
N SER A 327 -12.77 -2.20 -36.11
CA SER A 327 -12.09 -1.49 -35.02
C SER A 327 -10.91 -2.31 -34.53
N LEU A 328 -9.77 -1.65 -34.38
CA LEU A 328 -8.51 -2.30 -34.07
C LEU A 328 -7.80 -1.54 -32.95
N CYS A 329 -7.13 -2.29 -32.10
CA CYS A 329 -6.21 -1.73 -31.13
C CYS A 329 -4.89 -1.31 -31.81
N GLN A 330 -4.48 -0.05 -31.63
CA GLN A 330 -3.32 0.56 -32.29
C GLN A 330 -2.33 1.11 -31.25
N PRO A 331 -1.02 1.16 -31.56
CA PRO A 331 -0.06 1.84 -30.71
C PRO A 331 -0.21 3.37 -30.82
N TYR A 332 0.19 4.08 -29.77
CA TYR A 332 0.36 5.54 -29.78
C TYR A 332 1.61 5.93 -28.98
N ASP A 333 2.25 7.04 -29.35
CA ASP A 333 3.42 7.56 -28.63
C ASP A 333 3.03 8.62 -27.60
N ASN A 334 2.00 9.41 -27.89
CA ASN A 334 1.44 10.42 -26.98
C ASN A 334 -0.10 10.47 -27.09
N CYS A 335 -0.76 10.92 -26.03
CA CYS A 335 -2.23 10.95 -25.98
C CYS A 335 -2.86 11.89 -27.01
N GLU A 336 -2.12 12.90 -27.48
CA GLU A 336 -2.60 13.91 -28.43
C GLU A 336 -2.80 13.31 -29.83
N GLU A 337 -2.21 12.15 -30.13
CA GLU A 337 -2.46 11.38 -31.36
C GLU A 337 -3.87 10.75 -31.41
N ILE A 338 -4.52 10.60 -30.25
CA ILE A 338 -5.83 9.97 -30.14
C ILE A 338 -6.91 11.03 -30.41
N LEU A 339 -7.55 10.94 -31.58
CA LEU A 339 -8.58 11.86 -32.05
C LEU A 339 -9.95 11.49 -31.48
N GLU A 340 -10.31 12.05 -30.33
CA GLU A 340 -11.57 11.78 -29.64
C GLU A 340 -12.22 13.05 -29.08
N LYS A 341 -13.54 13.11 -29.19
CA LYS A 341 -14.30 14.36 -29.02
C LYS A 341 -14.46 14.80 -27.56
N ASN A 342 -14.37 13.87 -26.60
CA ASN A 342 -14.63 14.16 -25.19
C ASN A 342 -13.87 13.23 -24.23
N TYR A 343 -13.96 13.55 -22.94
CA TYR A 343 -13.33 12.80 -21.84
C TYR A 343 -13.72 11.31 -21.82
N SER A 344 -15.00 11.00 -22.03
CA SER A 344 -15.49 9.61 -21.97
C SER A 344 -14.92 8.78 -23.13
N THR A 345 -14.93 9.31 -24.35
CA THR A 345 -14.33 8.64 -25.52
C THR A 345 -12.83 8.44 -25.38
N CYS A 346 -12.12 9.38 -24.74
CA CYS A 346 -10.69 9.25 -24.50
C CYS A 346 -10.35 8.10 -23.55
N ILE A 347 -11.04 8.00 -22.41
CA ILE A 347 -10.87 6.86 -21.48
C ILE A 347 -11.27 5.54 -22.10
N ALA A 348 -12.33 5.55 -22.91
CA ALA A 348 -12.77 4.36 -23.62
C ALA A 348 -11.74 3.86 -24.65
N SER A 349 -10.93 4.77 -25.18
CA SER A 349 -9.87 4.46 -26.13
C SER A 349 -8.59 4.03 -25.42
N SER A 350 -8.17 4.76 -24.38
CA SER A 350 -7.04 4.42 -23.51
C SER A 350 -7.20 5.04 -22.13
N ILE A 351 -7.11 4.22 -21.08
CA ILE A 351 -7.17 4.70 -19.70
C ILE A 351 -6.00 5.62 -19.32
N TYR A 352 -4.90 5.53 -20.07
CA TYR A 352 -3.70 6.34 -19.87
C TYR A 352 -3.80 7.73 -20.50
N CYS A 353 -4.85 7.96 -21.28
CA CYS A 353 -5.16 9.24 -21.91
C CYS A 353 -6.52 9.74 -21.43
N PRO A 354 -6.69 10.01 -20.13
CA PRO A 354 -8.02 10.20 -19.57
C PRO A 354 -8.68 11.52 -19.97
N GLY A 355 -7.94 12.54 -20.39
CA GLY A 355 -8.53 13.85 -20.74
C GLY A 355 -8.87 14.01 -22.20
N SER A 356 -9.60 15.08 -22.50
CA SER A 356 -9.79 15.57 -23.87
C SER A 356 -9.68 17.10 -23.90
N LYS A 357 -9.02 17.63 -24.92
CA LYS A 357 -8.97 19.05 -25.24
C LYS A 357 -8.92 19.22 -26.75
N ASP A 358 -9.78 20.08 -27.28
CA ASP A 358 -9.84 20.43 -28.71
C ASP A 358 -9.99 19.20 -29.65
N GLY A 359 -10.62 18.13 -29.17
CA GLY A 359 -10.82 16.89 -29.94
C GLY A 359 -9.63 15.91 -29.92
N HIS A 360 -8.63 16.16 -29.08
CA HIS A 360 -7.50 15.29 -28.84
C HIS A 360 -7.52 14.78 -27.40
N CYS A 361 -7.06 13.55 -27.16
CA CYS A 361 -6.90 13.07 -25.79
C CYS A 361 -5.67 13.68 -25.10
N LEU A 362 -5.70 13.71 -23.78
CA LEU A 362 -4.62 14.24 -22.95
C LEU A 362 -4.20 13.20 -21.92
N SER A 363 -2.89 13.15 -21.66
CA SER A 363 -2.35 12.44 -20.51
C SER A 363 -2.75 13.17 -19.22
N GLN A 364 -2.63 12.48 -18.07
CA GLN A 364 -2.97 13.06 -16.77
C GLN A 364 -2.21 14.38 -16.48
N SER A 365 -0.95 14.49 -16.89
CA SER A 365 -0.14 15.68 -16.67
C SER A 365 -0.61 16.89 -17.49
N GLY A 366 -1.31 16.66 -18.61
CA GLY A 366 -1.90 17.69 -19.46
C GLY A 366 -3.27 18.18 -18.99
N LEU A 367 -3.86 17.58 -17.95
CA LEU A 367 -5.21 17.94 -17.48
C LEU A 367 -5.23 19.21 -16.64
N SER A 368 -6.43 19.77 -16.51
CA SER A 368 -6.76 20.70 -15.43
C SER A 368 -6.91 19.95 -14.10
N THR A 369 -6.81 20.66 -12.97
CA THR A 369 -7.13 20.08 -11.66
C THR A 369 -8.63 19.72 -11.56
N CYS A 370 -9.00 18.84 -10.63
CA CYS A 370 -10.40 18.46 -10.39
C CYS A 370 -11.31 19.66 -10.17
N SER A 371 -10.82 20.68 -9.46
CA SER A 371 -11.53 21.93 -9.23
C SER A 371 -11.67 22.76 -10.52
N GLU A 372 -10.65 22.77 -11.37
CA GLU A 372 -10.63 23.56 -12.62
C GLU A 372 -11.41 22.94 -13.77
N LEU A 373 -11.53 21.60 -13.81
CA LEU A 373 -12.23 20.87 -14.88
C LEU A 373 -13.66 21.39 -15.12
N PHE A 374 -14.24 22.11 -14.15
CA PHE A 374 -15.65 22.47 -14.19
C PHE A 374 -16.00 23.88 -13.71
N ASN A 375 -15.04 24.79 -13.63
CA ASN A 375 -15.23 26.14 -13.05
C ASN A 375 -16.30 27.04 -13.72
N ASN A 376 -17.05 26.58 -14.73
CA ASN A 376 -18.01 27.41 -15.48
C ASN A 376 -19.31 26.71 -15.94
N LYS A 377 -19.64 25.50 -15.45
CA LYS A 377 -20.89 24.79 -15.86
C LYS A 377 -21.55 24.07 -14.68
N PRO A 378 -22.89 24.00 -14.60
CA PRO A 378 -23.57 23.16 -13.61
C PRO A 378 -23.14 21.71 -13.81
N ILE A 379 -22.43 21.16 -12.83
CA ILE A 379 -21.83 19.84 -12.89
C ILE A 379 -22.89 18.82 -12.50
N GLN A 380 -23.15 17.84 -13.36
CA GLN A 380 -23.79 16.62 -12.89
C GLN A 380 -22.77 15.85 -12.03
N PRO A 381 -23.08 15.52 -10.76
CA PRO A 381 -22.16 14.79 -9.87
C PRO A 381 -21.56 13.54 -10.50
N SER A 382 -22.32 12.87 -11.37
CA SER A 382 -21.91 11.70 -12.15
C SER A 382 -20.69 11.92 -13.04
N ILE A 383 -20.49 13.12 -13.59
CA ILE A 383 -19.29 13.41 -14.41
C ILE A 383 -18.07 13.51 -13.49
N CYS A 384 -18.24 14.15 -12.34
CA CYS A 384 -17.18 14.42 -11.38
C CYS A 384 -16.58 13.17 -10.74
N TYR A 385 -17.41 12.28 -10.19
CA TYR A 385 -16.97 11.02 -9.58
C TYR A 385 -16.21 10.12 -10.56
N ASN A 386 -16.31 10.43 -11.85
CA ASN A 386 -15.72 9.66 -12.93
C ASN A 386 -14.52 10.34 -13.58
N SER A 387 -14.13 11.53 -13.12
CA SER A 387 -13.02 12.30 -13.66
C SER A 387 -11.71 12.02 -12.93
N ILE A 388 -10.61 12.13 -13.67
CA ILE A 388 -9.25 12.27 -13.13
C ILE A 388 -8.81 13.68 -13.52
N GLY A 389 -8.36 14.46 -12.55
CA GLY A 389 -7.67 15.72 -12.77
C GLY A 389 -6.16 15.53 -12.70
N LYS A 390 -5.44 16.61 -12.96
CA LYS A 390 -3.97 16.66 -12.78
C LYS A 390 -3.54 16.30 -11.35
N ASP A 391 -4.41 16.57 -10.39
CA ASP A 391 -4.27 16.35 -8.95
C ASP A 391 -4.85 14.99 -8.46
N GLY A 392 -5.24 14.11 -9.39
CA GLY A 392 -5.67 12.74 -9.06
C GLY A 392 -7.16 12.49 -9.32
N TYR A 393 -7.74 11.53 -8.61
CA TYR A 393 -9.16 11.20 -8.75
C TYR A 393 -10.04 12.36 -8.29
N CYS A 394 -11.14 12.60 -9.01
CA CYS A 394 -12.11 13.62 -8.61
C CYS A 394 -13.29 12.99 -7.87
N THR A 395 -13.80 13.71 -6.87
CA THR A 395 -15.05 13.41 -6.17
C THR A 395 -15.92 14.66 -6.14
N TYR A 396 -17.24 14.48 -6.12
CA TYR A 396 -18.18 15.58 -5.96
C TYR A 396 -18.55 15.74 -4.49
N SER A 397 -18.23 16.89 -3.92
CA SER A 397 -18.55 17.26 -2.55
C SER A 397 -18.77 18.76 -2.45
N ASN A 398 -19.62 19.22 -1.54
CA ASN A 398 -19.91 20.64 -1.34
C ASN A 398 -20.32 21.38 -2.63
N SER A 399 -21.05 20.69 -3.51
CA SER A 399 -21.47 21.20 -4.82
C SER A 399 -20.34 21.48 -5.83
N ALA A 400 -19.11 21.00 -5.57
CA ALA A 400 -17.96 21.18 -6.44
C ALA A 400 -17.22 19.86 -6.68
N CYS A 401 -16.45 19.80 -7.77
CA CYS A 401 -15.45 18.77 -7.93
C CYS A 401 -14.21 19.11 -7.13
N GLN A 402 -13.74 18.14 -6.35
CA GLN A 402 -12.51 18.23 -5.59
C GLN A 402 -11.67 16.99 -5.85
N SER A 403 -10.35 17.09 -5.74
CA SER A 403 -9.50 15.90 -5.76
C SER A 403 -9.69 15.08 -4.50
N VAL A 404 -9.56 13.77 -4.67
CA VAL A 404 -9.48 12.79 -3.60
C VAL A 404 -8.02 12.63 -3.26
N SER A 405 -7.64 13.09 -2.08
CA SER A 405 -6.28 12.97 -1.55
C SER A 405 -6.13 11.77 -0.60
N GLN A 406 -7.24 11.35 0.02
CA GLN A 406 -7.29 10.32 1.05
C GLN A 406 -8.64 9.59 1.02
N CYS A 407 -8.67 8.37 1.54
CA CYS A 407 -9.88 7.54 1.56
C CYS A 407 -11.07 8.23 2.25
N SER A 408 -10.83 9.05 3.28
CA SER A 408 -11.90 9.77 3.99
C SER A 408 -12.63 10.81 3.15
N ASP A 409 -12.11 11.15 1.96
CA ASP A 409 -12.80 12.03 1.02
C ASP A 409 -13.98 11.30 0.31
N PHE A 410 -14.04 9.97 0.39
CA PHE A 410 -15.20 9.18 -0.06
C PHE A 410 -16.30 9.14 1.01
N GLN A 411 -17.43 9.74 0.69
CA GLN A 411 -18.57 9.89 1.61
C GLN A 411 -19.56 8.72 1.57
N THR A 412 -19.42 7.80 0.61
CA THR A 412 -20.33 6.66 0.46
C THR A 412 -19.56 5.34 0.41
N PHE A 413 -20.25 4.28 0.83
CA PHE A 413 -19.72 2.91 0.76
C PHE A 413 -19.36 2.53 -0.67
N GLU A 414 -20.19 2.87 -1.65
CA GLU A 414 -19.98 2.52 -3.06
C GLU A 414 -18.70 3.13 -3.60
N LEU A 415 -18.45 4.42 -3.33
CA LEU A 415 -17.23 5.09 -3.76
C LEU A 415 -16.00 4.52 -3.04
N CYS A 416 -16.11 4.24 -1.74
CA CYS A 416 -15.01 3.61 -1.00
C CYS A 416 -14.67 2.22 -1.55
N ASN A 417 -15.69 1.41 -1.85
CA ASN A 417 -15.54 0.04 -2.32
C ASN A 417 -15.01 -0.04 -3.77
N GLN A 418 -15.16 1.02 -4.56
CA GLN A 418 -14.46 1.11 -5.86
C GLN A 418 -12.94 1.01 -5.68
N PHE A 419 -12.41 1.48 -4.54
CA PHE A 419 -10.99 1.45 -4.19
C PHE A 419 -10.64 0.36 -3.17
N TYR A 420 -11.29 -0.81 -3.18
CA TYR A 420 -11.16 -1.87 -2.15
C TYR A 420 -9.75 -2.39 -1.83
N ARG A 421 -8.74 -2.10 -2.67
CA ARG A 421 -7.32 -2.40 -2.44
C ARG A 421 -6.55 -1.28 -1.74
N THR A 422 -7.11 -0.07 -1.74
CA THR A 422 -6.54 1.12 -1.11
C THR A 422 -7.35 1.55 0.09
N CYS A 423 -8.66 1.40 0.03
CA CYS A 423 -9.60 1.89 1.00
C CYS A 423 -10.50 0.78 1.54
N ILE A 424 -10.95 0.96 2.78
CA ILE A 424 -11.91 0.09 3.44
C ILE A 424 -12.96 0.95 4.15
N TRP A 425 -14.23 0.57 4.04
CA TRP A 425 -15.33 1.24 4.73
C TRP A 425 -15.47 0.65 6.13
N GLN A 426 -15.14 1.42 7.16
CA GLN A 426 -15.26 1.01 8.56
C GLN A 426 -15.90 2.13 9.38
N LYS A 427 -16.83 1.77 10.27
CA LYS A 427 -17.50 2.74 11.18
C LYS A 427 -18.12 3.94 10.44
N GLN A 428 -18.72 3.69 9.27
CA GLN A 428 -19.34 4.70 8.40
C GLN A 428 -18.36 5.75 7.84
N VAL A 429 -17.06 5.46 7.86
CA VAL A 429 -16.02 6.30 7.27
C VAL A 429 -15.14 5.44 6.36
N CYS A 430 -14.73 6.00 5.23
CA CYS A 430 -13.76 5.34 4.37
C CYS A 430 -12.34 5.66 4.86
N GLN A 431 -11.51 4.64 5.09
CA GLN A 431 -10.14 4.80 5.59
C GLN A 431 -9.15 4.02 4.73
N ILE A 432 -7.85 4.32 4.86
CA ILE A 432 -6.80 3.57 4.16
C ILE A 432 -6.78 2.13 4.67
N LYS A 433 -6.80 1.18 3.74
CA LYS A 433 -6.72 -0.24 3.99
C LYS A 433 -5.28 -0.66 4.30
N LYS A 434 -5.10 -1.46 5.33
CA LYS A 434 -3.83 -2.06 5.74
C LYS A 434 -3.84 -3.56 5.44
N CYS A 435 -2.65 -4.18 5.44
CA CYS A 435 -2.56 -5.64 5.31
C CYS A 435 -3.31 -6.36 6.43
N GLU A 436 -3.33 -5.80 7.65
CA GLU A 436 -4.05 -6.34 8.82
C GLU A 436 -5.57 -6.31 8.67
N ASP A 437 -6.08 -5.51 7.74
CA ASP A 437 -7.50 -5.54 7.35
C ASP A 437 -7.81 -6.73 6.44
N TYR A 438 -6.82 -7.61 6.18
CA TYR A 438 -7.04 -8.92 5.60
C TYR A 438 -7.13 -10.06 6.67
N TYR A 439 -8.28 -10.71 6.76
CA TYR A 439 -8.79 -11.81 7.58
C TYR A 439 -8.79 -13.17 6.88
N THR A 440 -8.53 -13.28 5.56
CA THR A 440 -8.34 -14.61 4.93
C THR A 440 -7.03 -14.74 4.15
N GLN A 441 -6.52 -15.97 4.08
CA GLN A 441 -5.33 -16.28 3.31
C GLN A 441 -5.51 -15.99 1.81
N SER A 442 -6.70 -16.21 1.25
CA SER A 442 -6.96 -16.01 -0.19
C SER A 442 -7.02 -14.54 -0.62
N SER A 443 -7.41 -13.64 0.28
CA SER A 443 -7.50 -12.19 0.04
C SER A 443 -6.20 -11.45 0.38
N CYS A 444 -5.39 -12.03 1.27
CA CYS A 444 -4.11 -11.49 1.72
C CYS A 444 -3.10 -11.37 0.56
N SER A 445 -3.12 -10.21 -0.07
CA SER A 445 -2.46 -9.93 -1.35
C SER A 445 -1.54 -8.73 -1.21
N TYR A 446 -2.02 -7.54 -1.56
CA TYR A 446 -1.34 -6.27 -1.40
C TYR A 446 -2.35 -5.17 -1.12
N VAL A 447 -1.89 -4.05 -0.56
CA VAL A 447 -2.67 -2.82 -0.40
C VAL A 447 -1.88 -1.63 -0.94
N TYR A 448 -2.56 -0.61 -1.45
CA TYR A 448 -1.91 0.65 -1.82
C TYR A 448 -1.66 1.50 -0.57
N SER A 449 -0.52 2.19 -0.52
CA SER A 449 -0.18 3.08 0.60
C SER A 449 -1.05 4.35 0.61
N SER A 450 -1.51 4.81 -0.56
CA SER A 450 -2.43 5.93 -0.68
C SER A 450 -3.23 5.84 -2.00
N ILE A 451 -4.20 6.74 -2.20
CA ILE A 451 -5.08 6.74 -3.40
C ILE A 451 -4.33 7.16 -4.66
N ASN A 452 -3.41 8.11 -4.54
CA ASN A 452 -2.72 8.72 -5.67
C ASN A 452 -1.28 8.23 -5.84
N GLU A 453 -0.83 7.28 -5.02
CA GLU A 453 0.49 6.67 -5.14
C GLU A 453 0.40 5.25 -5.69
N ALA A 454 1.33 4.93 -6.59
CA ALA A 454 1.50 3.58 -7.10
C ALA A 454 2.34 2.68 -6.16
N ASN A 455 2.67 3.15 -4.96
CA ASN A 455 3.36 2.38 -3.94
C ASN A 455 2.41 1.37 -3.30
N ILE A 456 2.84 0.11 -3.23
CA ILE A 456 2.08 -0.96 -2.57
C ILE A 456 2.83 -1.51 -1.37
N ASN A 457 2.08 -1.87 -0.34
CA ASN A 457 2.53 -2.79 0.70
C ASN A 457 2.06 -4.18 0.31
N ILE A 458 3.01 -5.06 0.04
CA ILE A 458 2.71 -6.47 -0.17
C ILE A 458 2.30 -7.05 1.18
N CYS A 459 1.33 -7.95 1.18
CA CYS A 459 0.75 -8.53 2.37
C CYS A 459 0.91 -10.05 2.35
N ALA A 460 1.24 -10.65 3.50
CA ALA A 460 1.38 -12.10 3.59
C ALA A 460 0.66 -12.66 4.79
N TRP A 461 0.08 -13.84 4.55
CA TRP A 461 -0.72 -14.54 5.53
C TRP A 461 0.20 -15.24 6.53
N ASN A 462 0.15 -14.80 7.79
CA ASN A 462 0.86 -15.47 8.86
C ASN A 462 0.02 -16.67 9.34
N GLN A 463 0.52 -17.88 9.11
CA GLN A 463 -0.17 -19.11 9.47
C GLN A 463 -0.33 -19.30 10.99
N ASP A 464 0.57 -18.74 11.78
CA ASP A 464 0.57 -18.88 13.24
C ASP A 464 -0.44 -17.92 13.87
N THR A 465 -0.44 -16.66 13.44
CA THR A 465 -1.35 -15.63 13.98
C THR A 465 -2.73 -15.64 13.32
N LYS A 466 -2.89 -16.33 12.17
CA LYS A 466 -4.08 -16.26 11.32
C LYS A 466 -4.45 -14.81 10.97
N LYS A 467 -3.44 -13.97 10.78
CA LYS A 467 -3.57 -12.57 10.36
C LYS A 467 -2.72 -12.31 9.15
N CYS A 468 -3.19 -11.45 8.26
CA CYS A 468 -2.38 -10.92 7.20
C CYS A 468 -1.57 -9.74 7.74
N ASN A 469 -0.26 -9.72 7.48
CA ASN A 469 0.61 -8.64 7.93
C ASN A 469 1.32 -8.01 6.72
N ILE A 470 1.88 -6.82 6.91
CA ILE A 470 2.80 -6.25 5.92
C ILE A 470 3.95 -7.23 5.72
N PHE A 471 4.15 -7.57 4.45
CA PHE A 471 5.16 -8.51 4.01
C PHE A 471 6.40 -7.72 3.62
N TYR A 472 7.41 -7.81 4.47
CA TYR A 472 8.71 -7.19 4.18
C TYR A 472 9.53 -8.00 3.16
N ASN A 473 9.18 -9.28 2.91
CA ASN A 473 10.04 -10.21 2.17
C ASN A 473 9.25 -11.23 1.35
N SER A 474 9.36 -11.21 0.03
CA SER A 474 8.57 -11.94 -0.98
C SER A 474 8.42 -13.49 -0.87
N ILE A 475 9.14 -14.20 -0.01
CA ILE A 475 9.42 -15.65 -0.20
C ILE A 475 8.36 -16.66 0.31
N ASN A 476 7.38 -16.25 1.11
CA ASN A 476 6.26 -17.13 1.49
C ASN A 476 5.25 -17.38 0.36
N TYR A 477 5.35 -16.69 -0.77
CA TYR A 477 4.56 -17.04 -1.93
C TYR A 477 5.04 -18.35 -2.53
N ASP A 478 4.12 -19.06 -3.15
CA ASP A 478 4.43 -20.13 -4.08
C ASP A 478 4.49 -19.58 -5.51
N ILE A 479 4.80 -20.48 -6.43
CA ILE A 479 4.89 -20.21 -7.86
C ILE A 479 3.62 -19.59 -8.47
N ASN A 480 2.44 -19.85 -7.89
CA ASN A 480 1.16 -19.37 -8.41
C ASN A 480 0.74 -18.04 -7.78
N SER A 481 1.20 -17.78 -6.55
CA SER A 481 0.82 -16.62 -5.77
C SER A 481 1.80 -15.46 -5.90
N CYS A 482 3.08 -15.71 -6.20
CA CYS A 482 4.10 -14.66 -6.24
C CYS A 482 3.71 -13.48 -7.13
N TYR A 483 3.42 -13.74 -8.41
CA TYR A 483 3.05 -12.70 -9.37
C TYR A 483 1.72 -12.02 -9.02
N ILE A 484 0.69 -12.80 -8.73
CA ILE A 484 -0.66 -12.26 -8.52
C ILE A 484 -0.76 -11.49 -7.18
N GLN A 485 -0.25 -12.08 -6.10
CA GLN A 485 -0.42 -11.54 -4.74
C GLN A 485 0.53 -10.39 -4.45
N SER A 486 1.67 -10.28 -5.16
CA SER A 486 2.54 -9.10 -5.09
C SER A 486 2.03 -7.92 -5.93
N GLY A 487 0.84 -8.02 -6.51
CA GLY A 487 0.35 -7.01 -7.45
C GLY A 487 1.26 -6.90 -8.66
N ARG A 488 1.79 -8.02 -9.16
CA ARG A 488 2.67 -8.09 -10.34
C ARG A 488 4.00 -7.35 -10.17
N THR A 489 4.38 -6.97 -8.95
CA THR A 489 5.68 -6.32 -8.71
C THR A 489 6.82 -7.32 -8.49
N HIS A 490 6.47 -8.60 -8.37
CA HIS A 490 7.40 -9.69 -8.17
C HIS A 490 7.10 -10.84 -9.13
N HIS A 491 8.12 -11.65 -9.42
CA HIS A 491 8.04 -12.86 -10.23
C HIS A 491 8.75 -14.02 -9.54
N TRP A 492 8.43 -15.24 -9.92
CA TRP A 492 9.05 -16.44 -9.39
C TRP A 492 10.37 -16.68 -10.10
N SER A 493 11.45 -16.77 -9.35
CA SER A 493 12.69 -17.33 -9.86
C SER A 493 12.47 -18.84 -10.05
N GLN A 494 12.33 -19.31 -11.28
CA GLN A 494 12.24 -20.75 -11.50
C GLN A 494 13.64 -21.38 -11.30
N PRO A 495 13.84 -22.31 -10.35
CA PRO A 495 15.00 -23.19 -10.42
C PRO A 495 14.72 -24.25 -11.49
N ARG A 496 15.67 -24.47 -12.40
CA ARG A 496 15.57 -25.57 -13.38
C ARG A 496 15.68 -26.93 -12.71
N SER A 497 16.22 -27.01 -11.49
CA SER A 497 16.36 -28.28 -10.76
C SER A 497 15.11 -28.60 -9.93
N THR A 498 14.66 -29.85 -9.98
CA THR A 498 13.55 -30.38 -9.16
C THR A 498 13.84 -30.38 -7.65
N ILE A 499 15.07 -30.04 -7.25
CA ILE A 499 15.54 -30.10 -5.86
C ILE A 499 15.42 -28.74 -5.17
N GLN A 500 15.47 -27.63 -5.92
CA GLN A 500 15.40 -26.29 -5.35
C GLN A 500 13.98 -25.75 -5.41
N LYS A 501 13.49 -25.15 -4.33
CA LYS A 501 12.27 -24.33 -4.37
C LYS A 501 12.66 -22.95 -4.89
N GLY A 502 11.92 -22.47 -5.88
CA GLY A 502 12.06 -21.09 -6.33
C GLY A 502 11.66 -20.12 -5.23
N PHE A 503 11.88 -18.84 -5.49
CA PHE A 503 11.49 -17.77 -4.59
C PHE A 503 10.93 -16.61 -5.39
N CYS A 504 10.08 -15.84 -4.72
CA CYS A 504 9.48 -14.67 -5.32
C CYS A 504 10.50 -13.52 -5.26
N LEU A 505 10.80 -12.91 -6.39
CA LEU A 505 11.78 -11.85 -6.58
C LEU A 505 11.12 -10.56 -7.04
N PRO A 506 11.51 -9.38 -6.54
CA PRO A 506 11.01 -8.12 -7.09
C PRO A 506 11.45 -8.02 -8.55
N CYS A 507 10.52 -7.62 -9.43
CA CYS A 507 10.82 -7.46 -10.84
C CYS A 507 11.80 -6.32 -11.09
N LYS A 508 11.89 -5.34 -10.21
CA LYS A 508 12.92 -4.30 -10.31
C LYS A 508 13.94 -4.42 -9.19
N PHE A 509 15.19 -4.69 -9.58
CA PHE A 509 16.30 -4.93 -8.66
C PHE A 509 16.98 -3.62 -8.25
N SER A 510 16.53 -2.98 -7.17
CA SER A 510 17.30 -1.91 -6.51
C SER A 510 18.29 -2.44 -5.46
N HIS A 511 18.06 -3.66 -4.93
CA HIS A 511 18.76 -4.15 -3.74
C HIS A 511 20.07 -4.92 -4.01
N LEU A 512 20.28 -5.40 -5.24
CA LEU A 512 21.54 -6.04 -5.67
C LEU A 512 22.70 -5.07 -5.83
N LEU A 513 22.40 -3.78 -5.76
CA LEU A 513 23.36 -2.72 -5.96
C LEU A 513 24.19 -2.62 -4.67
N ASN A 514 25.43 -3.11 -4.73
CA ASN A 514 26.43 -2.85 -3.70
C ASN A 514 26.79 -1.36 -3.77
N VAL A 515 25.93 -0.54 -3.18
CA VAL A 515 26.20 0.88 -3.06
C VAL A 515 27.39 1.03 -2.12
N LYS A 516 28.46 1.64 -2.62
CA LYS A 516 29.64 1.92 -1.80
C LYS A 516 29.18 2.70 -0.56
N SER A 517 29.70 2.32 0.60
CA SER A 517 29.53 3.07 1.85
C SER A 517 28.14 3.01 2.49
N LYS A 518 27.38 1.92 2.29
CA LYS A 518 26.22 1.68 3.17
C LYS A 518 26.65 1.62 4.63
N CYS A 519 25.88 2.26 5.49
CA CYS A 519 26.09 2.27 6.93
C CYS A 519 26.13 0.85 7.50
N GLU A 520 27.04 0.63 8.44
CA GLU A 520 27.11 -0.58 9.23
C GLU A 520 26.25 -0.45 10.50
N CYS A 521 25.90 -1.56 11.14
CA CYS A 521 25.04 -1.52 12.33
C CYS A 521 25.62 -0.66 13.45
N GLN A 522 26.95 -0.64 13.58
CA GLN A 522 27.67 0.17 14.56
C GLN A 522 27.61 1.68 14.29
N ASP A 523 27.25 2.09 13.07
CA ASP A 523 27.05 3.50 12.76
C ASP A 523 25.75 4.04 13.40
N PHE A 524 24.69 3.24 13.52
CA PHE A 524 23.40 3.75 13.98
C PHE A 524 23.36 3.99 15.49
N SER A 525 23.23 5.27 15.86
CA SER A 525 23.03 5.70 17.26
C SER A 525 21.55 5.83 17.64
N GLN A 526 20.64 5.86 16.66
CA GLN A 526 19.19 5.95 16.90
C GLN A 526 18.47 4.64 16.61
N GLN A 527 17.46 4.34 17.44
CA GLN A 527 16.61 3.16 17.29
C GLN A 527 15.92 3.10 15.93
N ILE A 528 15.42 4.23 15.43
CA ILE A 528 14.61 4.25 14.20
C ILE A 528 15.41 3.84 12.96
N GLU A 529 16.64 4.31 12.82
CA GLU A 529 17.52 3.97 11.70
C GLU A 529 17.99 2.53 11.80
N CYS A 530 18.28 2.05 13.02
CA CYS A 530 18.61 0.66 13.24
C CYS A 530 17.48 -0.28 12.82
N ILE A 531 16.23 0.06 13.14
CA ILE A 531 15.03 -0.68 12.71
C ILE A 531 14.86 -0.60 11.19
N GLN A 532 15.10 0.57 10.58
CA GLN A 532 15.06 0.75 9.12
C GLN A 532 16.15 -0.06 8.38
N SER A 533 17.26 -0.39 9.04
CA SER A 533 18.34 -1.22 8.50
C SER A 533 18.06 -2.73 8.60
N PHE A 534 16.91 -3.15 9.16
CA PHE A 534 16.47 -4.54 9.11
C PHE A 534 16.43 -5.03 7.64
N PRO A 535 16.95 -6.23 7.30
CA PRO A 535 17.34 -7.31 8.21
C PRO A 535 18.81 -7.35 8.60
N ASN A 536 19.62 -6.34 8.26
CA ASN A 536 21.06 -6.36 8.57
C ASN A 536 21.33 -6.11 10.06
N CYS A 537 20.50 -5.29 10.70
CA CYS A 537 20.68 -4.83 12.07
C CYS A 537 19.43 -5.03 12.91
N TYR A 538 19.60 -5.08 14.23
CA TYR A 538 18.53 -4.97 15.21
C TYR A 538 18.94 -4.05 16.36
N TRP A 539 17.94 -3.43 16.99
CA TRP A 539 18.16 -2.59 18.16
C TRP A 539 18.14 -3.44 19.42
N ASP A 540 19.26 -3.46 20.16
CA ASP A 540 19.31 -4.10 21.47
C ASP A 540 18.86 -3.11 22.55
N TYR A 541 17.65 -3.31 23.06
CA TYR A 541 17.08 -2.47 24.12
C TYR A 541 17.85 -2.53 25.45
N LYS A 542 18.63 -3.59 25.71
CA LYS A 542 19.41 -3.70 26.94
C LYS A 542 20.63 -2.81 26.92
N THR A 543 21.32 -2.75 25.79
CA THR A 543 22.51 -1.91 25.60
C THR A 543 22.17 -0.53 25.04
N SER A 544 20.95 -0.34 24.52
CA SER A 544 20.57 0.84 23.74
C SER A 544 21.54 1.11 22.58
N THR A 545 21.96 0.03 21.92
CA THR A 545 22.86 0.09 20.76
C THR A 545 22.29 -0.72 19.60
N CYS A 546 22.60 -0.30 18.39
CA CYS A 546 22.33 -1.10 17.21
C CYS A 546 23.38 -2.21 17.06
N GLN A 547 22.94 -3.42 16.77
CA GLN A 547 23.78 -4.62 16.70
C GLN A 547 23.57 -5.35 15.36
N ILE A 548 24.58 -6.14 14.95
CA ILE A 548 24.46 -7.00 13.77
C ILE A 548 23.42 -8.08 14.06
N GLN A 549 22.48 -8.25 13.14
CA GLN A 549 21.43 -9.25 13.26
C GLN A 549 22.01 -10.68 13.23
N ASN A 550 21.64 -11.47 14.24
CA ASN A 550 21.99 -12.89 14.28
C ASN A 550 21.14 -13.64 13.25
N CYS A 551 21.82 -14.33 12.33
CA CYS A 551 21.20 -15.12 11.28
C CYS A 551 20.28 -16.22 11.82
N SER A 552 20.57 -16.81 12.99
CA SER A 552 19.69 -17.83 13.58
C SER A 552 18.32 -17.29 14.01
N LEU A 553 18.20 -15.97 14.22
CA LEU A 553 16.93 -15.30 14.52
C LEU A 553 16.16 -14.91 13.25
N LEU A 554 16.79 -14.99 12.08
CA LEU A 554 16.14 -14.74 10.80
C LEU A 554 15.47 -16.02 10.31
N THR A 555 14.28 -16.31 10.84
CA THR A 555 13.51 -17.50 10.47
C THR A 555 12.91 -17.43 9.07
N ILE A 556 12.91 -16.23 8.46
CA ILE A 556 12.36 -15.98 7.12
C ILE A 556 13.52 -15.88 6.12
N GLN A 557 13.44 -16.69 5.05
CA GLN A 557 14.43 -16.74 3.99
C GLN A 557 14.80 -15.37 3.41
N GLY A 558 13.86 -14.46 3.23
CA GLY A 558 14.16 -13.15 2.62
C GLY A 558 14.98 -12.24 3.50
N SER A 559 14.65 -12.20 4.79
CA SER A 559 15.47 -11.50 5.77
C SER A 559 16.87 -12.09 5.75
N CYS A 560 16.99 -13.41 5.65
CA CYS A 560 18.27 -14.08 5.57
C CYS A 560 19.08 -13.70 4.33
N ILE A 561 18.48 -13.80 3.15
CA ILE A 561 19.14 -13.48 1.86
C ILE A 561 19.63 -12.04 1.83
N LEU A 562 18.79 -11.10 2.29
CA LEU A 562 19.07 -9.66 2.26
C LEU A 562 20.08 -9.25 3.34
N ASN A 563 20.30 -10.08 4.36
CA ASN A 563 21.30 -9.82 5.38
C ASN A 563 22.70 -10.16 4.84
N LYS A 564 23.59 -9.16 4.85
CA LYS A 564 24.96 -9.27 4.34
C LYS A 564 25.83 -10.30 5.08
N ASN A 565 25.44 -10.76 6.26
CA ASN A 565 26.19 -11.71 7.07
C ASN A 565 25.56 -13.10 7.08
N CYS A 566 24.50 -13.32 6.30
CA CYS A 566 23.74 -14.56 6.33
C CYS A 566 23.57 -15.18 4.95
N TYR A 567 23.24 -16.47 4.94
CA TYR A 567 22.74 -17.16 3.76
C TYR A 567 21.65 -18.15 4.15
N TRP A 568 20.72 -18.37 3.23
CA TRP A 568 19.68 -19.36 3.39
C TRP A 568 20.17 -20.73 2.94
N ASN A 569 20.21 -21.68 3.88
CA ASN A 569 20.54 -23.06 3.56
C ASN A 569 19.27 -23.79 3.11
N GLN A 570 19.19 -24.07 1.81
CA GLN A 570 18.05 -24.75 1.19
C GLN A 570 17.80 -26.16 1.75
N THR A 571 18.85 -26.86 2.19
CA THR A 571 18.75 -28.24 2.70
C THR A 571 18.09 -28.27 4.08
N THR A 572 18.52 -27.37 4.96
CA THR A 572 18.01 -27.28 6.34
C THR A 572 16.83 -26.32 6.49
N GLN A 573 16.49 -25.58 5.44
CA GLN A 573 15.46 -24.52 5.44
C GLN A 573 15.62 -23.55 6.62
N ASN A 574 16.87 -23.16 6.88
CA ASN A 574 17.20 -22.23 7.94
C ASN A 574 18.21 -21.18 7.49
N CYS A 575 18.20 -20.05 8.19
CA CYS A 575 19.18 -19.02 7.98
C CYS A 575 20.46 -19.34 8.77
N THR A 576 21.58 -19.44 8.05
CA THR A 576 22.88 -19.74 8.63
C THR A 576 23.76 -18.51 8.54
N GLY A 577 24.48 -18.23 9.63
CA GLY A 577 25.41 -17.12 9.67
C GLY A 577 26.75 -17.44 9.05
N GLN A 578 27.35 -16.43 8.45
CA GLN A 578 28.77 -16.43 8.14
C GLN A 578 29.53 -16.36 9.48
N SER A 579 30.42 -17.31 9.72
CA SER A 579 31.44 -17.10 10.75
C SER A 579 32.32 -15.95 10.29
N VAL A 580 32.43 -14.90 11.11
CA VAL A 580 33.16 -13.64 10.82
C VAL A 580 34.62 -13.89 10.38
N SER A 581 35.18 -15.08 10.61
CA SER A 581 36.54 -15.45 10.21
C SER A 581 36.70 -15.95 8.76
N ASN A 582 35.62 -16.24 8.04
CA ASN A 582 35.69 -16.80 6.69
C ASN A 582 35.49 -15.72 5.62
N SER A 583 36.41 -15.64 4.65
CA SER A 583 36.27 -14.73 3.50
C SER A 583 34.98 -15.01 2.73
N THR A 584 34.35 -13.96 2.21
CA THR A 584 33.06 -14.02 1.47
C THR A 584 33.07 -15.07 0.34
N GLN A 585 34.25 -15.32 -0.22
CA GLN A 585 34.46 -16.27 -1.32
C GLN A 585 34.33 -17.74 -0.90
N SER A 586 34.66 -18.10 0.34
CA SER A 586 34.65 -19.52 0.77
C SER A 586 33.24 -20.04 1.07
N PHE A 587 32.30 -19.16 1.42
CA PHE A 587 30.91 -19.57 1.65
C PHE A 587 30.07 -19.52 0.37
N CYS A 588 30.27 -18.56 -0.53
CA CYS A 588 29.49 -18.56 -1.78
C CYS A 588 29.71 -19.84 -2.58
N SER A 589 30.93 -20.38 -2.59
CA SER A 589 31.25 -21.63 -3.28
C SER A 589 30.62 -22.88 -2.66
N SER A 590 30.11 -22.81 -1.42
CA SER A 590 29.34 -23.90 -0.80
C SER A 590 27.85 -23.85 -1.17
N LEU A 591 27.37 -22.73 -1.71
CA LEU A 591 26.02 -22.58 -2.23
C LEU A 591 25.94 -23.12 -3.66
N LEU A 592 24.79 -23.69 -4.01
CA LEU A 592 24.56 -24.30 -5.31
C LEU A 592 23.57 -23.47 -6.12
N GLY A 593 23.97 -23.02 -7.30
CA GLY A 593 23.11 -22.30 -8.23
C GLY A 593 23.75 -22.19 -9.62
N ASN A 594 22.98 -22.53 -10.64
CA ASN A 594 23.34 -22.49 -12.06
C ASN A 594 23.01 -21.14 -12.72
N THR A 595 22.30 -20.28 -12.00
CA THR A 595 21.95 -18.93 -12.43
C THR A 595 22.28 -17.94 -11.31
N GLN A 596 22.47 -16.68 -11.68
CA GLN A 596 22.61 -15.61 -10.71
C GLN A 596 21.40 -15.56 -9.76
N GLN A 597 20.19 -15.75 -10.28
CA GLN A 597 18.95 -15.76 -9.50
C GLN A 597 18.96 -16.92 -8.49
N GLU A 598 19.36 -18.13 -8.88
CA GLU A 598 19.49 -19.28 -7.96
C GLU A 598 20.49 -19.01 -6.83
N CYS A 599 21.57 -18.28 -7.12
CA CYS A 599 22.53 -17.90 -6.10
C CYS A 599 22.05 -16.76 -5.20
N LEU A 600 21.32 -15.80 -5.77
CA LEU A 600 20.62 -14.75 -5.04
C LEU A 600 19.47 -15.27 -4.18
N SER A 601 18.90 -16.46 -4.45
CA SER A 601 17.96 -17.12 -3.51
C SER A 601 18.59 -17.47 -2.18
N GLN A 602 19.91 -17.52 -2.12
CA GLN A 602 20.63 -18.04 -0.98
C GLN A 602 21.35 -16.92 -0.26
N SER A 603 21.95 -15.97 -0.98
CA SER A 603 22.52 -14.78 -0.37
C SER A 603 22.66 -13.65 -1.39
N ILE A 604 22.32 -12.42 -0.99
CA ILE A 604 22.50 -11.22 -1.82
C ILE A 604 23.99 -10.97 -2.16
N LEU A 605 24.92 -11.54 -1.36
CA LEU A 605 26.36 -11.42 -1.59
C LEU A 605 26.91 -12.43 -2.59
N CYS A 606 26.20 -13.51 -2.86
CA CYS A 606 26.64 -14.57 -3.76
C CYS A 606 25.95 -14.43 -5.10
N ALA A 607 26.08 -13.27 -5.73
CA ALA A 607 25.31 -12.95 -6.92
C ALA A 607 25.84 -13.62 -8.20
N GLY A 608 27.05 -14.17 -8.21
CA GLY A 608 27.56 -14.89 -9.37
C GLY A 608 27.29 -16.39 -9.26
N SER A 609 27.18 -17.06 -10.41
CA SER A 609 27.18 -18.52 -10.52
C SER A 609 28.41 -18.98 -11.31
N THR A 610 28.87 -20.21 -11.14
CA THR A 610 29.91 -20.83 -11.96
C THR A 610 29.24 -21.75 -13.00
N LYS A 611 29.97 -22.11 -14.06
CA LYS A 611 29.50 -23.12 -15.04
C LYS A 611 29.23 -24.49 -14.41
N THR A 612 29.80 -24.77 -13.24
CA THR A 612 29.61 -26.01 -12.48
C THR A 612 28.42 -25.94 -11.51
N GLY A 613 27.66 -24.85 -11.51
CA GLY A 613 26.48 -24.69 -10.65
C GLY A 613 26.81 -24.32 -9.20
N GLN A 614 27.96 -23.71 -8.92
CA GLN A 614 28.31 -23.18 -7.61
C GLN A 614 28.17 -21.66 -7.60
N CYS A 615 27.79 -21.08 -6.46
CA CYS A 615 27.71 -19.63 -6.37
C CYS A 615 29.09 -19.01 -6.10
N GLN A 616 29.23 -17.73 -6.40
CA GLN A 616 30.45 -16.96 -6.18
C GLN A 616 30.09 -15.52 -5.79
N SER A 617 30.98 -14.90 -5.00
CA SER A 617 30.82 -13.50 -4.59
C SER A 617 31.12 -12.52 -5.72
N SER A 618 31.97 -12.92 -6.68
CA SER A 618 32.24 -12.16 -7.90
C SER A 618 31.17 -12.41 -8.96
N LEU A 619 30.68 -11.35 -9.61
CA LEU A 619 29.85 -11.50 -10.80
C LEU A 619 30.71 -11.95 -11.98
N GLN A 620 30.11 -12.77 -12.85
CA GLN A 620 30.71 -13.12 -14.15
C GLN A 620 30.66 -11.93 -15.11
N GLN A 621 31.44 -11.96 -16.18
CA GLN A 621 31.22 -11.03 -17.29
C GLN A 621 29.90 -11.41 -17.96
N CYS A 622 29.12 -10.45 -18.46
CA CYS A 622 27.87 -10.76 -19.14
C CYS A 622 28.08 -11.71 -20.32
N ASN A 623 29.19 -11.57 -21.05
CA ASN A 623 29.56 -12.48 -22.16
C ASN A 623 29.76 -13.95 -21.73
N ASP A 624 29.89 -14.24 -20.44
CA ASP A 624 30.01 -15.62 -19.94
C ASP A 624 28.66 -16.36 -19.94
N TYR A 625 27.54 -15.63 -19.97
CA TYR A 625 26.20 -16.19 -20.03
C TYR A 625 25.85 -16.64 -21.45
N GLN A 626 25.58 -17.94 -21.62
CA GLN A 626 25.33 -18.57 -22.92
C GLN A 626 23.85 -18.75 -23.25
N GLU A 627 22.97 -18.64 -22.25
CA GLU A 627 21.53 -18.79 -22.43
C GLU A 627 20.79 -17.47 -22.11
N TYR A 628 19.71 -17.18 -22.83
CA TYR A 628 18.91 -15.95 -22.67
C TYR A 628 18.55 -15.66 -21.22
N TYR A 629 18.04 -16.65 -20.48
CA TYR A 629 17.60 -16.48 -19.10
C TYR A 629 18.75 -16.29 -18.11
N GLN A 630 19.98 -16.72 -18.45
CA GLN A 630 21.16 -16.45 -17.62
C GLN A 630 21.60 -15.00 -17.79
N CYS A 631 21.40 -14.46 -18.99
CA CYS A 631 21.80 -13.12 -19.36
C CYS A 631 20.77 -12.06 -18.94
N PHE A 632 19.50 -12.25 -19.29
CA PHE A 632 18.51 -11.20 -19.25
C PHE A 632 18.22 -10.73 -17.82
N GLY A 633 18.47 -9.44 -17.53
CA GLY A 633 18.23 -8.83 -16.23
C GLY A 633 19.27 -9.21 -15.16
N SER A 634 20.28 -10.00 -15.52
CA SER A 634 21.43 -10.32 -14.67
C SER A 634 22.40 -9.13 -14.59
N LEU A 635 23.14 -9.03 -13.50
CA LEU A 635 24.26 -8.11 -13.33
C LEU A 635 25.57 -8.88 -13.54
N GLY A 636 26.37 -8.42 -14.49
CA GLY A 636 27.73 -8.86 -14.72
C GLY A 636 28.77 -7.91 -14.12
N ALA A 637 30.04 -8.29 -14.21
CA ALA A 637 31.17 -7.43 -13.85
C ALA A 637 31.30 -6.21 -14.77
N ASP A 638 30.78 -6.29 -15.98
CA ASP A 638 30.74 -5.25 -17.02
C ASP A 638 29.40 -4.48 -17.08
N GLY A 639 28.47 -4.70 -16.14
CA GLY A 639 27.24 -3.92 -15.99
C GLY A 639 25.97 -4.75 -16.10
N LEU A 640 24.87 -4.13 -16.57
CA LEU A 640 23.61 -4.85 -16.78
C LEU A 640 23.73 -5.75 -18.01
N CYS A 641 23.41 -7.03 -17.85
CA CYS A 641 23.48 -8.00 -18.94
C CYS A 641 22.26 -7.89 -19.85
N GLN A 642 22.52 -7.71 -21.15
CA GLN A 642 21.52 -7.64 -22.20
C GLN A 642 21.76 -8.72 -23.25
N TRP A 643 20.68 -9.45 -23.59
CA TRP A 643 20.73 -10.48 -24.62
C TRP A 643 20.49 -9.89 -25.99
N ASN A 644 21.42 -10.12 -26.91
CA ASN A 644 21.26 -9.78 -28.31
C ASN A 644 20.66 -10.96 -29.06
N GLN A 645 19.40 -10.82 -29.49
CA GLN A 645 18.69 -11.88 -30.22
C GLN A 645 19.33 -12.20 -31.58
N ASN A 646 19.95 -11.22 -32.25
CA ASN A 646 20.54 -11.43 -33.57
C ASN A 646 21.84 -12.25 -33.52
N SER A 647 22.64 -12.06 -32.47
CA SER A 647 23.89 -12.80 -32.28
C SER A 647 23.77 -13.98 -31.32
N SER A 648 22.60 -14.20 -30.72
CA SER A 648 22.37 -15.19 -29.65
C SER A 648 23.45 -15.13 -28.57
N SER A 649 23.82 -13.91 -28.17
CA SER A 649 24.91 -13.66 -27.21
C SER A 649 24.51 -12.63 -26.16
N CYS A 650 25.04 -12.81 -24.95
CA CYS A 650 24.93 -11.83 -23.90
C CYS A 650 26.01 -10.76 -23.98
N SER A 651 25.74 -9.54 -23.54
CA SER A 651 26.70 -8.43 -23.45
C SER A 651 26.40 -7.53 -22.26
N GLY A 652 27.43 -6.90 -21.67
CA GLY A 652 27.25 -5.97 -20.57
C GLY A 652 27.04 -4.52 -21.03
N ALA A 653 26.05 -3.87 -20.44
CA ALA A 653 25.79 -2.44 -20.55
C ALA A 653 26.33 -1.72 -19.31
N SER A 654 27.54 -1.17 -19.43
CA SER A 654 28.22 -0.41 -18.38
C SER A 654 27.69 1.02 -18.19
N ASP A 655 26.82 1.49 -19.09
CA ASP A 655 26.21 2.83 -19.11
C ASP A 655 24.75 2.65 -19.57
N CYS A 656 23.84 3.44 -19.00
CA CYS A 656 22.45 3.50 -19.42
C CYS A 656 22.32 3.65 -20.95
N LYS A 657 23.15 4.48 -21.60
CA LYS A 657 23.08 4.68 -23.07
C LYS A 657 23.36 3.42 -23.90
N LYS A 658 24.00 2.41 -23.32
CA LYS A 658 24.25 1.12 -23.99
C LYS A 658 23.09 0.14 -23.85
N ILE A 659 22.10 0.46 -23.00
CA ILE A 659 20.89 -0.34 -22.83
C ILE A 659 19.95 -0.01 -23.98
N LEU A 660 19.74 -0.97 -24.87
CA LEU A 660 18.98 -0.77 -26.11
C LEU A 660 17.48 -1.04 -25.96
N ASN A 661 17.04 -1.39 -24.76
CA ASN A 661 15.68 -1.86 -24.49
C ASN A 661 15.07 -1.07 -23.32
N SER A 662 13.87 -0.51 -23.53
CA SER A 662 13.16 0.30 -22.53
C SER A 662 12.85 -0.46 -21.25
N THR A 663 12.53 -1.75 -21.36
CA THR A 663 12.32 -2.63 -20.22
C THR A 663 13.58 -2.72 -19.35
N LEU A 664 14.71 -3.12 -19.94
CA LEU A 664 15.99 -3.24 -19.22
C LEU A 664 16.46 -1.89 -18.66
N CYS A 665 16.14 -0.79 -19.34
CA CYS A 665 16.45 0.54 -18.84
C CYS A 665 15.67 0.81 -17.54
N ASN A 666 14.37 0.50 -17.57
CA ASN A 666 13.46 0.75 -16.47
C ASN A 666 13.62 -0.23 -15.29
N THR A 667 14.38 -1.33 -15.44
CA THR A 667 14.73 -2.22 -14.31
C THR A 667 15.80 -1.63 -13.40
N MET A 668 16.61 -0.68 -13.92
CA MET A 668 17.69 -0.02 -13.17
C MET A 668 17.17 1.16 -12.34
N LEU A 669 16.42 0.83 -11.29
CA LEU A 669 15.79 1.81 -10.40
C LEU A 669 16.77 2.87 -9.92
N ARG A 670 16.36 4.13 -10.06
CA ARG A 670 17.15 5.32 -9.68
C ARG A 670 18.52 5.43 -10.37
N THR A 671 18.81 4.60 -11.38
CA THR A 671 20.03 4.72 -12.20
C THR A 671 19.69 5.19 -13.60
N CYS A 672 18.76 4.50 -14.28
CA CYS A 672 18.43 4.76 -15.68
C CYS A 672 16.93 5.03 -15.89
N TYR A 673 16.61 5.83 -16.90
CA TYR A 673 15.24 6.06 -17.39
C TYR A 673 15.22 6.04 -18.92
N TRP A 674 14.10 5.57 -19.48
CA TRP A 674 13.90 5.55 -20.92
C TRP A 674 13.21 6.84 -21.39
N ASP A 675 13.77 7.51 -22.38
CA ASP A 675 13.16 8.67 -23.03
C ASP A 675 13.47 8.65 -24.53
N SER A 676 12.47 8.89 -25.35
CA SER A 676 12.62 9.10 -26.80
C SER A 676 13.46 8.02 -27.51
N GLY A 677 13.27 6.75 -27.12
CA GLY A 677 13.96 5.60 -27.72
C GLY A 677 15.40 5.38 -27.23
N THR A 678 15.86 6.13 -26.24
CA THR A 678 17.21 6.00 -25.66
C THR A 678 17.13 5.87 -24.14
N CYS A 679 18.04 5.10 -23.55
CA CYS A 679 18.17 4.98 -22.11
C CYS A 679 19.19 5.99 -21.58
N TYR A 680 18.79 6.80 -20.59
CA TYR A 680 19.61 7.86 -20.00
C TYR A 680 19.82 7.62 -18.51
N THR A 681 20.92 8.12 -17.97
CA THR A 681 21.14 8.15 -16.52
C THR A 681 20.27 9.22 -15.88
N PHE A 682 19.63 8.90 -14.75
CA PHE A 682 18.95 9.90 -13.93
C PHE A 682 19.90 11.01 -13.48
N ASN A 683 19.33 12.20 -13.31
CA ASN A 683 19.87 13.26 -12.46
C ASN A 683 18.75 13.72 -11.51
N CYS A 684 19.03 14.66 -10.61
CA CYS A 684 18.02 15.12 -9.65
C CYS A 684 16.77 15.70 -10.32
N THR A 685 16.95 16.48 -11.38
CA THR A 685 15.84 17.10 -12.12
C THR A 685 14.99 16.06 -12.83
N THR A 686 15.61 15.12 -13.57
CA THR A 686 14.87 14.09 -14.30
C THR A 686 14.24 13.06 -13.37
N LEU A 687 14.89 12.73 -12.25
CA LEU A 687 14.31 11.90 -11.21
C LEU A 687 13.03 12.51 -10.66
N TYR A 688 13.06 13.80 -10.28
CA TYR A 688 11.89 14.48 -9.74
C TYR A 688 10.77 14.63 -10.78
N ASN A 689 11.10 14.98 -12.02
CA ASN A 689 10.10 15.14 -13.07
C ASN A 689 9.38 13.82 -13.42
N LEU A 690 10.09 12.70 -13.39
CA LEU A 690 9.53 11.39 -13.79
C LEU A 690 8.94 10.60 -12.63
N THR A 691 9.44 10.79 -11.40
CA THR A 691 9.06 9.96 -10.25
C THR A 691 8.49 10.75 -9.07
N SER A 692 8.54 12.09 -9.15
CA SER A 692 8.22 13.00 -8.03
C SER A 692 9.06 12.77 -6.77
N SER A 693 10.14 11.97 -6.85
CA SER A 693 11.12 11.78 -5.77
C SER A 693 12.30 12.72 -5.97
N CYS A 694 12.71 13.40 -4.89
CA CYS A 694 13.91 14.25 -4.87
C CYS A 694 14.88 13.78 -3.77
N ASP A 695 15.26 12.50 -3.84
CA ASP A 695 16.06 11.85 -2.79
C ASP A 695 17.49 11.62 -3.24
N TYR A 696 17.71 10.58 -4.03
CA TYR A 696 19.01 10.23 -4.59
C TYR A 696 18.83 9.46 -5.90
N TYR A 697 19.89 9.49 -6.71
CA TYR A 697 20.06 8.63 -7.88
C TYR A 697 21.44 7.96 -7.85
N LEU A 698 21.65 6.95 -8.68
CA LEU A 698 22.91 6.24 -8.82
C LEU A 698 23.53 6.55 -10.19
N ASN A 699 24.81 6.85 -10.24
CA ASN A 699 25.45 7.43 -11.42
C ASN A 699 25.64 6.46 -12.62
N GLN A 700 25.87 5.17 -12.40
CA GLN A 700 26.15 4.22 -13.47
C GLN A 700 25.66 2.81 -13.13
N PRO A 701 25.19 2.02 -14.12
CA PRO A 701 24.78 0.62 -13.93
C PRO A 701 25.99 -0.32 -13.84
N ASN A 702 26.83 -0.16 -12.81
CA ASN A 702 28.02 -0.99 -12.59
C ASN A 702 28.12 -1.43 -11.11
N GLN A 703 29.01 -2.37 -10.78
CA GLN A 703 29.13 -2.90 -9.40
C GLN A 703 29.46 -1.86 -8.31
N ASN A 704 29.87 -0.65 -8.70
CA ASN A 704 30.41 0.39 -7.84
C ASN A 704 29.52 1.64 -7.87
N TYR A 705 28.21 1.45 -7.69
CA TYR A 705 27.25 2.54 -7.65
C TYR A 705 27.69 3.63 -6.67
N GLU A 706 27.82 4.85 -7.18
CA GLU A 706 27.98 6.04 -6.36
C GLU A 706 26.63 6.75 -6.31
N ALA A 707 26.09 6.89 -5.10
CA ALA A 707 24.86 7.64 -4.93
C ALA A 707 25.16 9.14 -5.01
N GLN A 708 24.29 9.83 -5.72
CA GLN A 708 24.26 11.28 -5.83
C GLN A 708 22.99 11.76 -5.15
N PHE A 709 23.14 12.60 -4.14
CA PHE A 709 22.01 13.09 -3.36
C PHE A 709 21.38 14.32 -4.01
N CYS A 710 20.08 14.45 -3.82
CA CYS A 710 19.29 15.55 -4.33
C CYS A 710 18.67 16.35 -3.17
N ASN A 711 18.21 17.56 -3.41
CA ASN A 711 17.38 18.31 -2.49
C ASN A 711 16.35 19.13 -3.25
N LEU A 712 15.14 19.23 -2.69
CA LEU A 712 14.04 19.96 -3.32
C LEU A 712 14.04 21.40 -2.80
N ASN A 713 14.50 22.33 -3.65
CA ASN A 713 14.52 23.76 -3.37
C ASN A 713 13.34 24.41 -4.11
N GLY A 714 12.20 24.52 -3.42
CA GLY A 714 10.94 24.93 -4.06
C GLY A 714 10.41 23.83 -4.97
N ASN A 715 10.28 24.09 -6.28
CA ASN A 715 9.86 23.09 -7.28
C ASN A 715 11.03 22.56 -8.12
N VAL A 716 12.28 22.87 -7.73
CA VAL A 716 13.48 22.44 -8.45
C VAL A 716 14.22 21.41 -7.61
N CYS A 717 14.47 20.24 -8.19
CA CYS A 717 15.26 19.19 -7.55
C CYS A 717 16.70 19.24 -8.07
N ASP A 718 17.61 19.66 -7.19
CA ASP A 718 19.02 19.87 -7.51
C ASP A 718 19.92 18.90 -6.76
N LYS A 719 21.11 18.66 -7.31
CA LYS A 719 22.14 17.86 -6.62
C LYS A 719 22.61 18.61 -5.36
N THR A 720 22.69 17.90 -4.24
CA THR A 720 23.24 18.43 -2.99
C THR A 720 24.40 17.56 -2.49
N THR A 721 25.38 18.21 -1.87
CA THR A 721 26.37 17.55 -1.00
C THR A 721 26.05 17.77 0.47
N ASP A 722 25.21 18.75 0.79
CA ASP A 722 24.76 19.03 2.14
C ASP A 722 23.53 18.17 2.45
N LEU A 723 23.73 17.22 3.36
CA LEU A 723 22.69 16.32 3.83
C LEU A 723 21.95 16.88 5.05
N ASN A 724 22.42 17.97 5.67
CA ASN A 724 21.86 18.51 6.92
C ASN A 724 20.41 19.01 6.79
N THR A 725 19.93 19.21 5.57
CA THR A 725 18.54 19.57 5.27
C THR A 725 17.56 18.40 5.47
N ARG A 726 18.06 17.17 5.55
CA ARG A 726 17.23 15.99 5.82
C ARG A 726 16.81 15.96 7.29
N THR A 727 15.74 15.25 7.59
CA THR A 727 15.28 15.02 8.96
C THR A 727 15.79 13.68 9.48
N SER A 728 15.80 13.49 10.80
CA SER A 728 16.15 12.20 11.42
C SER A 728 15.31 11.04 10.89
N GLN A 729 14.05 11.28 10.55
CA GLN A 729 13.14 10.27 10.01
C GLN A 729 13.52 9.79 8.60
N ASN A 730 14.09 10.70 7.79
CA ASN A 730 14.26 10.48 6.36
C ASN A 730 15.72 10.27 5.96
N CYS A 731 16.70 10.66 6.79
CA CYS A 731 18.12 10.64 6.44
C CYS A 731 18.59 9.30 5.84
N TYR A 732 18.31 8.19 6.52
CA TYR A 732 18.70 6.86 6.06
C TYR A 732 18.01 6.47 4.74
N ASN A 733 16.68 6.57 4.68
CA ASN A 733 15.90 6.15 3.51
C ASN A 733 16.17 7.04 2.27
N SER A 734 16.27 8.37 2.46
CA SER A 734 16.48 9.33 1.38
C SER A 734 17.91 9.31 0.82
N THR A 735 18.82 8.58 1.45
CA THR A 735 20.21 8.41 0.96
C THR A 735 20.52 6.98 0.54
N GLY A 736 19.50 6.11 0.47
CA GLY A 736 19.70 4.69 0.13
C GLY A 736 20.52 3.92 1.18
N GLY A 737 20.54 4.42 2.42
CA GLY A 737 21.25 3.85 3.56
C GLY A 737 22.75 4.15 3.63
N ILE A 738 23.20 5.22 2.99
CA ILE A 738 24.62 5.67 2.97
C ILE A 738 24.89 6.74 4.04
N ALA A 739 23.84 7.44 4.47
CA ALA A 739 23.92 8.42 5.54
C ALA A 739 23.07 7.98 6.74
N ARG A 740 23.41 8.54 7.90
CA ARG A 740 22.69 8.40 9.16
C ARG A 740 22.53 9.74 9.84
N TRP A 741 21.59 9.81 10.75
CA TRP A 741 21.37 10.93 11.63
C TRP A 741 22.32 10.86 12.84
N ASP A 742 23.03 11.95 13.06
CA ASP A 742 23.79 12.19 14.28
C ASP A 742 23.17 13.36 15.04
N ASN A 743 22.94 13.20 16.34
CA ASN A 743 22.31 14.25 17.15
C ASN A 743 23.12 15.55 17.22
N ASN A 744 24.43 15.50 16.93
CA ASN A 744 25.30 16.66 17.00
C ASN A 744 25.52 17.34 15.64
N ILE A 745 25.45 16.58 14.55
CA ILE A 745 25.88 17.03 13.22
C ILE A 745 24.69 17.09 12.24
N GLY A 746 23.60 16.36 12.51
CA GLY A 746 22.49 16.18 11.58
C GLY A 746 22.70 14.94 10.70
N CYS A 747 22.16 14.95 9.49
CA CYS A 747 22.30 13.83 8.56
C CYS A 747 23.70 13.85 7.91
N GLY A 748 24.52 12.82 8.16
CA GLY A 748 25.88 12.70 7.67
C GLY A 748 26.18 11.31 7.10
N GLN A 749 27.13 11.23 6.17
CA GLN A 749 27.57 9.96 5.60
C GLN A 749 28.20 9.04 6.67
N CYS A 750 27.99 7.74 6.54
CA CYS A 750 28.51 6.77 7.50
C CYS A 750 30.04 6.62 7.49
N TYR A 751 30.62 6.30 8.65
CA TYR A 751 32.02 6.60 9.01
C TYR A 751 33.07 5.75 8.30
N GLY A 752 32.66 4.69 7.58
CA GLY A 752 33.56 3.81 6.83
C GLY A 752 34.50 4.54 5.84
N GLN A 753 34.10 5.72 5.34
CA GLN A 753 34.94 6.55 4.47
C GLN A 753 35.86 7.54 5.20
N LEU A 754 35.47 8.06 6.36
CA LEU A 754 36.26 9.09 7.05
C LEU A 754 37.54 8.51 7.63
N ILE A 755 37.49 7.31 8.22
CA ILE A 755 38.68 6.68 8.82
C ILE A 755 39.69 6.28 7.74
N SER A 756 39.26 5.70 6.62
CA SER A 756 40.17 5.33 5.52
C SER A 756 40.80 6.56 4.87
N THR A 757 40.05 7.65 4.71
CA THR A 757 40.61 8.92 4.18
C THR A 757 41.58 9.58 5.17
N ILE A 758 41.26 9.58 6.47
CA ILE A 758 42.16 10.10 7.52
C ILE A 758 43.42 9.24 7.63
N ILE A 759 43.31 7.92 7.56
CA ILE A 759 44.47 7.00 7.55
C ILE A 759 45.33 7.22 6.31
N ILE A 760 44.75 7.38 5.12
CA ILE A 760 45.51 7.69 3.90
C ILE A 760 46.22 9.05 4.05
N ILE A 761 45.54 10.08 4.55
CA ILE A 761 46.15 11.40 4.78
C ILE A 761 47.29 11.28 5.80
N LEU A 762 47.10 10.57 6.91
CA LEU A 762 48.15 10.36 7.92
C LEU A 762 49.33 9.54 7.38
N ILE A 763 49.08 8.52 6.55
CA ILE A 763 50.14 7.73 5.86
C ILE A 763 50.84 8.56 4.76
N SER A 764 50.17 9.54 4.16
CA SER A 764 50.76 10.43 3.15
C SER A 764 51.63 11.53 3.76
N ILE A 765 51.39 11.85 5.04
CA ILE A 765 52.14 12.86 5.81
C ILE A 765 53.36 12.23 6.50
N LEU A 766 53.30 10.92 6.81
CA LEU A 766 54.43 10.12 7.31
C LEU A 766 55.32 9.65 6.15
#